data_AF-A0A4W5KBJ2-F1
#
_entry.id   AF-A0A4W5KBJ2-F1
#
_cell.length_a   1.000
_cell.length_b   1.000
_cell.length_c   1.000
_cell.angle_alpha   90.00
_cell.angle_beta   90.00
_cell.angle_gamma   90.00
#
_symmetry.space_group_name_H-M   'P 1'
#
loop_
_entity.id
_entity.type
_entity.pdbx_description
1 polymer ?
#
loop_
_entity_poly.entity_id
_entity_poly.type
_entity_poly.pdbx_seq_one_letter_code
_entity_poly.pdbx_strand_id
1 'polypeptide(L)'
;RCLKCADAPCQKSCPTNLEIKSFITSLSNKNYYGAAKAILSDNPLGLTCGMVCPTSELCVGGCNLFASEEGPINIGGLQQFAVEVFSKMGIPQVRNPDLPPPDDMPESFHAKIALIGCGPASISCASYLARLGYDNITVFEKQKYIGGLSTAEIPQFRLPYEVVQFEIELMKDLGVKVISTRNTHTHTHMHESKHTCLPQANKAKIFQGLTVDQGFYTSKDFLPRVAKASKAGMCSCKSQLPELRGVVIVLGAGDTAFDCATSALRCGARRVFVVFRKGFTNIRAVPEEVDMKLEPLRPWLFGFSLAGLRFCRTEQTERGDWLEDEDQIVRLKADYIISAFVQEAMAPIRLNHWGTPDLHPETMQSSEPWVFAGGDIAGLANTTVESVNDGKQASWHIHKYLQSLHGQTVDSTPALPLFNCAIDTVDISVEMCGITFPNPFGLASAPPTTSTAMIRRAFQQGWGFALTKTFGLDKDLVTNVSPRIVRGTTSGHMFGPGQGSFLNIELISEKTAAYWCQGVKELKTDFPKNIVISSIMCGYNKADWVELAKMAEDSGADALELNLSCPHGMGERGMGLACGQDPVMVMNICRWVRQTAKIPFFAKLTPNVTNIVDIAMAAHEGGADGVTATNTVSGMMGLKADSTPWPGIGKGKRTTYGGVSGNAIRPITLRAVSAIGRALPGFPILATGGIDSAETGLQFLHAGASVLQICSAVQNQDFTLIEDYCLGLKALLYLKSVEELTGWDGQSPPTLRHQKGKPVPRVEELVGKSLPSFGPYLLEKTEVLAEYKKKLKDVNDNFMGDTNTARVFMPNKPVPAVKDVIARALKHIGAYEQLDNQEQVIALIDEEMCINCGKCYMTCNDSGYQAITFDPETHFPVITDSCTGCTLCLSVCPIIDCIKMVTRPTAYVPKRGLPQAVNPVC
;
A
#
# COMPACT_ATOMS: atom_id res chain seq x y z
N ARG A 1 -4.80 -3.75 -11.31
CA ARG A 1 -4.20 -3.02 -12.45
C ARG A 1 -2.68 -3.17 -12.48
N CYS A 2 -1.94 -2.69 -11.48
CA CYS A 2 -0.47 -2.86 -11.44
C CYS A 2 -0.06 -4.33 -11.66
N LEU A 3 0.87 -4.54 -12.59
CA LEU A 3 1.37 -5.86 -13.01
C LEU A 3 2.34 -6.50 -12.02
N LYS A 4 2.85 -5.73 -11.04
CA LYS A 4 3.79 -6.21 -10.01
C LYS A 4 5.03 -6.87 -10.62
N CYS A 5 5.61 -6.16 -11.60
CA CYS A 5 6.70 -6.63 -12.44
C CYS A 5 7.91 -7.12 -11.63
N ALA A 6 8.53 -8.22 -12.06
CA ALA A 6 9.88 -8.55 -11.62
C ALA A 6 10.88 -7.52 -12.15
N ASP A 7 11.98 -7.30 -11.40
CA ASP A 7 13.03 -6.34 -11.74
C ASP A 7 12.48 -4.99 -12.22
N ALA A 8 11.55 -4.44 -11.44
CA ALA A 8 10.61 -3.45 -11.93
C ALA A 8 11.33 -2.17 -12.43
N PRO A 9 11.12 -1.74 -13.69
CA PRO A 9 11.77 -0.54 -14.20
C PRO A 9 11.35 0.72 -13.45
N CYS A 10 10.12 0.77 -12.93
CA CYS A 10 9.68 1.87 -12.08
C CYS A 10 10.50 2.02 -10.79
N GLN A 11 11.02 0.92 -10.23
CA GLN A 11 11.90 0.96 -9.06
C GLN A 11 13.28 1.48 -9.45
N LYS A 12 13.83 1.01 -10.56
CA LYS A 12 15.13 1.49 -11.09
C LYS A 12 15.10 2.99 -11.42
N SER A 13 13.95 3.51 -11.84
CA SER A 13 13.72 4.93 -12.11
C SER A 13 13.36 5.74 -10.86
N CYS A 14 13.29 5.13 -9.68
CA CYS A 14 13.05 5.81 -8.41
C CYS A 14 14.40 6.14 -7.73
N PRO A 15 14.73 7.41 -7.44
CA PRO A 15 16.02 7.77 -6.85
C PRO A 15 16.32 7.10 -5.50
N THR A 16 15.30 6.78 -4.70
CA THR A 16 15.45 6.07 -3.41
C THR A 16 15.39 4.55 -3.54
N ASN A 17 15.20 4.03 -4.76
CA ASN A 17 15.07 2.62 -5.10
C ASN A 17 13.92 1.89 -4.37
N LEU A 18 12.80 2.60 -4.13
CA LEU A 18 11.61 2.04 -3.46
C LEU A 18 11.17 0.71 -4.08
N GLU A 19 10.89 -0.29 -3.25
CA GLU A 19 10.30 -1.58 -3.62
C GLU A 19 8.83 -1.44 -4.08
N ILE A 20 8.61 -0.86 -5.27
CA ILE A 20 7.29 -0.50 -5.81
C ILE A 20 6.39 -1.73 -6.03
N LYS A 21 6.97 -2.85 -6.48
CA LYS A 21 6.26 -4.13 -6.61
C LYS A 21 5.63 -4.52 -5.27
N SER A 22 6.43 -4.50 -4.21
CA SER A 22 6.06 -5.01 -2.90
C SER A 22 5.00 -4.13 -2.24
N PHE A 23 5.20 -2.81 -2.17
CA PHE A 23 4.21 -1.95 -1.49
C PHE A 23 2.86 -1.90 -2.24
N ILE A 24 2.86 -1.91 -3.58
CA ILE A 24 1.60 -1.96 -4.34
C ILE A 24 0.92 -3.33 -4.19
N THR A 25 1.69 -4.40 -4.01
CA THR A 25 1.14 -5.71 -3.66
C THR A 25 0.41 -5.67 -2.33
N SER A 26 1.06 -5.11 -1.30
CA SER A 26 0.45 -4.93 0.01
C SER A 26 -0.81 -4.07 -0.03
N LEU A 27 -0.81 -2.97 -0.79
CA LEU A 27 -2.02 -2.16 -1.02
C LEU A 27 -3.15 -2.98 -1.65
N SER A 28 -2.87 -3.79 -2.67
CA SER A 28 -3.90 -4.62 -3.31
C SER A 28 -4.47 -5.71 -2.39
N ASN A 29 -3.70 -6.09 -1.36
CA ASN A 29 -4.07 -7.07 -0.34
C ASN A 29 -4.66 -6.43 0.93
N LYS A 30 -4.95 -5.11 0.90
CA LYS A 30 -5.39 -4.29 2.04
C LYS A 30 -4.43 -4.29 3.24
N ASN A 31 -3.15 -4.59 3.00
CA ASN A 31 -2.11 -4.42 3.99
C ASN A 31 -1.46 -3.03 3.82
N TYR A 32 -2.15 -2.00 4.31
CA TYR A 32 -1.68 -0.62 4.20
C TYR A 32 -0.43 -0.37 5.06
N TYR A 33 -0.34 -1.02 6.22
CA TYR A 33 0.86 -0.99 7.06
C TYR A 33 2.08 -1.56 6.34
N GLY A 34 1.99 -2.77 5.78
CA GLY A 34 3.11 -3.37 5.05
C GLY A 34 3.57 -2.51 3.87
N ALA A 35 2.61 -1.89 3.16
CA ALA A 35 2.91 -0.92 2.12
C ALA A 35 3.68 0.30 2.67
N ALA A 36 3.20 0.91 3.75
CA ALA A 36 3.86 2.05 4.39
C ALA A 36 5.25 1.69 4.93
N LYS A 37 5.42 0.51 5.55
CA LYS A 37 6.73 0.01 6.02
C LYS A 37 7.72 -0.10 4.86
N ALA A 38 7.33 -0.71 3.74
CA ALA A 38 8.19 -0.83 2.57
C ALA A 38 8.60 0.55 2.03
N ILE A 39 7.66 1.49 1.95
CA ILE A 39 7.94 2.87 1.52
C ILE A 39 8.91 3.58 2.49
N LEU A 40 8.60 3.58 3.79
CA LEU A 40 9.36 4.31 4.81
C LEU A 40 10.74 3.68 5.08
N SER A 41 10.94 2.42 4.75
CA SER A 41 12.23 1.74 4.84
C SER A 41 13.24 2.37 3.88
N ASP A 42 12.84 2.66 2.65
CA ASP A 42 13.70 3.23 1.63
C ASP A 42 13.62 4.76 1.49
N ASN A 43 12.55 5.36 1.99
CA ASN A 43 12.31 6.80 1.93
C ASN A 43 11.62 7.31 3.22
N PRO A 44 12.39 7.90 4.16
CA PRO A 44 11.84 8.47 5.39
C PRO A 44 10.82 9.60 5.19
N LEU A 45 10.77 10.21 4.00
CA LEU A 45 9.78 11.22 3.59
C LEU A 45 8.77 10.63 2.58
N GLY A 46 8.34 9.40 2.83
CA GLY A 46 7.48 8.64 1.95
C GLY A 46 6.15 9.32 1.62
N LEU A 47 5.52 10.01 2.56
CA LEU A 47 4.24 10.70 2.33
C LEU A 47 4.44 11.99 1.54
N THR A 48 5.45 12.79 1.89
CA THR A 48 5.82 13.98 1.14
C THR A 48 6.11 13.63 -0.32
N CYS A 49 6.99 12.65 -0.57
CA CYS A 49 7.35 12.21 -1.91
C CYS A 49 6.15 11.65 -2.69
N GLY A 50 5.23 10.94 -2.03
CA GLY A 50 4.00 10.46 -2.68
C GLY A 50 3.14 11.59 -3.26
N MET A 51 3.17 12.77 -2.64
CA MET A 51 2.39 13.94 -3.06
C MET A 51 3.10 14.83 -4.09
N VAL A 52 4.44 14.97 -4.01
CA VAL A 52 5.17 16.02 -4.76
C VAL A 52 6.15 15.50 -5.80
N CYS A 53 6.41 14.19 -5.86
CA CYS A 53 7.37 13.66 -6.83
C CYS A 53 6.91 13.94 -8.28
N PRO A 54 7.81 14.41 -9.16
CA PRO A 54 7.55 14.53 -10.59
C PRO A 54 7.57 13.14 -11.25
N THR A 55 6.56 12.32 -10.97
CA THR A 55 6.64 10.88 -11.23
C THR A 55 6.80 10.51 -12.70
N SER A 56 6.32 11.34 -13.63
CA SER A 56 6.41 11.16 -15.08
C SER A 56 7.85 11.15 -15.61
N GLU A 57 8.76 11.88 -14.95
CA GLU A 57 10.21 11.85 -15.23
C GLU A 57 10.97 10.82 -14.38
N LEU A 58 10.28 10.16 -13.44
CA LEU A 58 10.83 9.18 -12.51
C LEU A 58 10.16 7.80 -12.68
N CYS A 59 9.63 7.26 -11.59
CA CYS A 59 9.07 5.90 -11.52
C CYS A 59 7.92 5.62 -12.51
N VAL A 60 7.07 6.61 -12.80
CA VAL A 60 5.93 6.44 -13.72
C VAL A 60 6.40 6.47 -15.18
N GLY A 61 7.43 7.27 -15.49
CA GLY A 61 8.08 7.29 -16.80
C GLY A 61 8.67 5.93 -17.21
N GLY A 62 9.15 5.15 -16.23
CA GLY A 62 9.64 3.79 -16.43
C GLY A 62 8.57 2.68 -16.34
N CYS A 63 7.28 3.00 -16.17
CA CYS A 63 6.26 1.98 -15.90
C CYS A 63 5.92 1.15 -17.15
N ASN A 64 6.00 -0.19 -17.07
CA ASN A 64 5.64 -1.09 -18.18
C ASN A 64 4.20 -0.91 -18.72
N LEU A 65 3.25 -0.50 -17.88
CA LEU A 65 1.86 -0.24 -18.31
C LEU A 65 1.72 1.01 -19.18
N PHE A 66 2.77 1.81 -19.33
CA PHE A 66 2.80 2.83 -20.37
C PHE A 66 2.59 2.23 -21.78
N ALA A 67 2.92 0.96 -21.98
CA ALA A 67 2.71 0.22 -23.23
C ALA A 67 1.26 -0.26 -23.45
N SER A 68 0.31 0.17 -22.61
CA SER A 68 -1.12 -0.19 -22.72
C SER A 68 -1.99 1.07 -22.78
N GLU A 69 -3.17 0.97 -23.40
CA GLU A 69 -4.08 2.09 -23.60
C GLU A 69 -4.56 2.73 -22.28
N GLU A 70 -4.68 1.94 -21.20
CA GLU A 70 -5.01 2.47 -19.86
C GLU A 70 -3.88 3.28 -19.20
N GLY A 71 -2.67 3.26 -19.78
CA GLY A 71 -1.51 4.03 -19.35
C GLY A 71 -0.86 3.55 -18.05
N PRO A 72 0.20 4.26 -17.59
CA PRO A 72 1.02 3.84 -16.47
C PRO A 72 0.27 3.90 -15.11
N ILE A 73 0.87 3.29 -14.07
CA ILE A 73 0.30 3.31 -12.72
C ILE A 73 0.46 4.69 -12.07
N ASN A 74 -0.54 5.15 -11.31
CA ASN A 74 -0.39 6.30 -10.42
C ASN A 74 0.38 5.88 -9.16
N ILE A 75 1.71 5.78 -9.27
CA ILE A 75 2.58 5.30 -8.20
C ILE A 75 2.60 6.27 -7.02
N GLY A 76 2.69 7.59 -7.28
CA GLY A 76 2.69 8.63 -6.25
C GLY A 76 1.43 8.63 -5.40
N GLY A 77 0.24 8.58 -6.02
CA GLY A 77 -1.03 8.53 -5.29
C GLY A 77 -1.22 7.25 -4.46
N LEU A 78 -0.71 6.11 -4.92
CA LEU A 78 -0.72 4.87 -4.14
C LEU A 78 0.22 4.94 -2.94
N GLN A 79 1.42 5.50 -3.12
CA GLN A 79 2.37 5.77 -2.04
C GLN A 79 1.78 6.75 -1.01
N GLN A 80 1.15 7.84 -1.46
CA GLN A 80 0.44 8.79 -0.60
C GLN A 80 -0.62 8.07 0.24
N PHE A 81 -1.51 7.30 -0.40
CA PHE A 81 -2.58 6.61 0.30
C PHE A 81 -2.07 5.66 1.39
N ALA A 82 -1.03 4.86 1.10
CA ALA A 82 -0.46 3.92 2.07
C ALA A 82 0.03 4.63 3.33
N VAL A 83 0.87 5.66 3.17
CA VAL A 83 1.50 6.35 4.30
C VAL A 83 0.50 7.27 5.02
N GLU A 84 -0.49 7.82 4.32
CA GLU A 84 -1.58 8.58 4.95
C GLU A 84 -2.48 7.69 5.82
N VAL A 85 -2.73 6.44 5.43
CA VAL A 85 -3.43 5.49 6.30
C VAL A 85 -2.57 5.15 7.51
N PHE A 86 -1.27 4.90 7.33
CA PHE A 86 -0.34 4.64 8.44
C PHE A 86 -0.25 5.81 9.42
N SER A 87 -0.20 7.05 8.94
CA SER A 87 -0.17 8.23 9.84
C SER A 87 -1.43 8.30 10.72
N LYS A 88 -2.59 7.90 10.19
CA LYS A 88 -3.86 7.81 10.94
C LYS A 88 -3.93 6.62 11.89
N MET A 89 -3.04 5.62 11.78
CA MET A 89 -2.92 4.56 12.78
C MET A 89 -2.28 5.05 14.08
N GLY A 90 -1.62 6.22 14.09
CA GLY A 90 -1.02 6.80 15.30
C GLY A 90 0.10 5.95 15.90
N ILE A 91 0.92 5.30 15.07
CA ILE A 91 1.97 4.38 15.52
C ILE A 91 3.35 5.05 15.35
N PRO A 92 4.18 5.11 16.41
CA PRO A 92 5.50 5.72 16.35
C PRO A 92 6.52 4.80 15.66
N GLN A 93 7.60 5.38 15.14
CA GLN A 93 8.77 4.61 14.72
C GLN A 93 9.52 4.13 15.98
N VAL A 94 10.10 2.94 15.94
CA VAL A 94 10.92 2.41 17.04
C VAL A 94 12.32 2.07 16.56
N ARG A 95 13.27 2.05 17.50
CA ARG A 95 14.63 1.59 17.25
C ARG A 95 14.61 0.15 16.73
N ASN A 96 15.53 -0.17 15.80
CA ASN A 96 15.63 -1.52 15.24
C ASN A 96 15.70 -2.58 16.36
N PRO A 97 14.72 -3.52 16.43
CA PRO A 97 14.68 -4.54 17.47
C PRO A 97 15.89 -5.47 17.50
N ASP A 98 16.60 -5.61 16.38
CA ASP A 98 17.77 -6.48 16.27
C ASP A 98 19.07 -5.86 16.81
N LEU A 99 19.06 -4.55 17.12
CA LEU A 99 20.24 -3.89 17.69
C LEU A 99 20.37 -4.17 19.19
N PRO A 100 21.62 -4.27 19.73
CA PRO A 100 21.87 -4.34 21.17
C PRO A 100 21.17 -3.22 21.94
N PRO A 101 20.86 -3.39 23.24
CA PRO A 101 20.38 -2.30 24.09
C PRO A 101 21.25 -1.05 23.96
N PRO A 102 20.71 0.18 24.07
CA PRO A 102 21.48 1.41 23.90
C PRO A 102 22.76 1.48 24.74
N ASP A 103 22.71 1.04 25.99
CA ASP A 103 23.84 1.05 26.92
C ASP A 103 24.92 0.01 26.57
N ASP A 104 24.59 -0.97 25.72
CA ASP A 104 25.50 -2.04 25.27
C ASP A 104 26.09 -1.75 23.87
N MET A 105 25.75 -0.61 23.27
CA MET A 105 26.29 -0.23 21.96
C MET A 105 27.78 0.14 22.06
N PRO A 106 28.59 -0.13 21.02
CA PRO A 106 29.97 0.33 21.01
C PRO A 106 30.08 1.85 21.10
N GLU A 107 31.16 2.35 21.72
CA GLU A 107 31.43 3.79 21.90
C GLU A 107 31.35 4.60 20.58
N SER A 108 31.65 3.97 19.44
CA SER A 108 31.53 4.58 18.12
C SER A 108 30.12 5.08 17.79
N PHE A 109 29.07 4.52 18.39
CA PHE A 109 27.68 4.90 18.18
C PHE A 109 27.23 6.09 19.04
N HIS A 110 27.99 6.46 20.07
CA HIS A 110 27.73 7.65 20.90
C HIS A 110 28.40 8.93 20.36
N ALA A 111 29.05 8.82 19.19
CA ALA A 111 29.69 9.93 18.50
C ALA A 111 28.71 11.09 18.26
N LYS A 112 29.16 12.31 18.55
CA LYS A 112 28.37 13.54 18.34
C LYS A 112 28.26 13.83 16.85
N ILE A 113 27.04 13.79 16.31
CA ILE A 113 26.77 14.05 14.90
C ILE A 113 25.94 15.33 14.78
N ALA A 114 26.44 16.28 13.98
CA ALA A 114 25.75 17.54 13.68
C ALA A 114 25.31 17.57 12.22
N LEU A 115 24.03 17.87 11.99
CA LEU A 115 23.49 18.13 10.65
C LEU A 115 23.01 19.58 10.57
N ILE A 116 23.26 20.23 9.44
CA ILE A 116 22.94 21.66 9.24
C ILE A 116 21.77 21.79 8.27
N GLY A 117 20.68 22.42 8.74
CA GLY A 117 19.40 22.52 8.03
C GLY A 117 18.48 21.34 8.34
N CYS A 118 17.20 21.61 8.62
CA CYS A 118 16.17 20.59 8.82
C CYS A 118 15.32 20.44 7.56
N GLY A 119 15.98 20.13 6.43
CA GLY A 119 15.34 19.83 5.15
C GLY A 119 15.37 18.34 4.81
N PRO A 120 14.82 17.92 3.65
CA PRO A 120 14.72 16.51 3.25
C PRO A 120 16.01 15.69 3.36
N ALA A 121 17.15 16.24 2.92
CA ALA A 121 18.43 15.54 2.97
C ALA A 121 18.88 15.22 4.41
N SER A 122 18.81 16.21 5.30
CA SER A 122 19.22 16.03 6.70
C SER A 122 18.23 15.18 7.50
N ILE A 123 16.92 15.28 7.22
CA ILE A 123 15.91 14.42 7.84
C ILE A 123 16.18 12.95 7.45
N SER A 124 16.44 12.70 6.17
CA SER A 124 16.82 11.36 5.68
C SER A 124 18.10 10.85 6.33
N CYS A 125 19.18 11.64 6.28
CA CYS A 125 20.48 11.28 6.84
C CYS A 125 20.39 10.97 8.34
N ALA A 126 19.75 11.84 9.12
CA ALA A 126 19.55 11.64 10.55
C ALA A 126 18.70 10.40 10.85
N SER A 127 17.65 10.14 10.06
CA SER A 127 16.81 8.95 10.21
C SER A 127 17.62 7.67 10.03
N TYR A 128 18.43 7.56 8.97
CA TYR A 128 19.23 6.37 8.71
C TYR A 128 20.38 6.18 9.71
N LEU A 129 21.03 7.27 10.15
CA LEU A 129 22.01 7.19 11.25
C LEU A 129 21.35 6.72 12.55
N ALA A 130 20.18 7.25 12.90
CA ALA A 130 19.47 6.80 14.09
C ALA A 130 19.04 5.32 13.99
N ARG A 131 18.62 4.87 12.80
CA ARG A 131 18.31 3.45 12.52
C ARG A 131 19.53 2.53 12.66
N LEU A 132 20.72 3.00 12.28
CA LEU A 132 21.98 2.27 12.49
C LEU A 132 22.37 2.17 13.97
N GLY A 133 21.78 3.00 14.84
CA GLY A 133 21.94 2.93 16.29
C GLY A 133 22.67 4.12 16.90
N TYR A 134 23.00 5.16 16.12
CA TYR A 134 23.60 6.39 16.66
C TYR A 134 22.57 7.17 17.49
N ASP A 135 22.92 7.55 18.72
CA ASP A 135 21.99 8.17 19.67
C ASP A 135 22.22 9.68 19.91
N ASN A 136 23.33 10.22 19.41
CA ASN A 136 23.75 11.60 19.65
C ASN A 136 23.74 12.47 18.38
N ILE A 137 22.57 12.50 17.73
CA ILE A 137 22.35 13.21 16.48
C ILE A 137 21.59 14.52 16.76
N THR A 138 22.14 15.65 16.30
CA THR A 138 21.51 16.97 16.42
C THR A 138 21.43 17.68 15.07
N VAL A 139 20.22 18.06 14.68
CA VAL A 139 19.93 18.88 13.49
C VAL A 139 19.80 20.34 13.90
N PHE A 140 20.63 21.21 13.34
CA PHE A 140 20.62 22.66 13.58
C PHE A 140 19.88 23.39 12.46
N GLU A 141 18.74 24.00 12.77
CA GLU A 141 17.91 24.74 11.82
C GLU A 141 18.06 26.26 12.01
N LYS A 142 18.14 27.01 10.92
CA LYS A 142 18.24 28.48 10.92
C LYS A 142 16.92 29.14 11.30
N GLN A 143 15.82 28.59 10.78
CA GLN A 143 14.48 29.14 10.90
C GLN A 143 13.78 28.65 12.16
N LYS A 144 12.63 29.25 12.47
CA LYS A 144 11.76 28.81 13.58
C LYS A 144 10.87 27.62 13.20
N TYR A 145 10.80 27.28 11.92
CA TYR A 145 10.06 26.14 11.38
C TYR A 145 11.05 25.09 10.88
N ILE A 146 10.57 23.86 10.76
CA ILE A 146 11.31 22.67 10.32
C ILE A 146 10.75 22.16 8.99
N GLY A 147 11.48 21.29 8.28
CA GLY A 147 11.05 20.69 7.02
C GLY A 147 11.53 21.38 5.74
N GLY A 148 12.41 22.38 5.84
CA GLY A 148 13.03 23.04 4.68
C GLY A 148 12.02 23.61 3.68
N LEU A 149 12.25 23.36 2.38
CA LEU A 149 11.38 23.83 1.28
C LEU A 149 9.99 23.20 1.32
N SER A 150 9.87 21.95 1.77
CA SER A 150 8.58 21.26 1.95
C SER A 150 7.63 22.06 2.84
N THR A 151 8.17 22.74 3.85
CA THR A 151 7.42 23.65 4.70
C THR A 151 7.35 25.06 4.11
N ALA A 152 8.49 25.61 3.70
CA ALA A 152 8.62 27.04 3.38
C ALA A 152 8.04 27.46 2.03
N GLU A 153 8.06 26.59 1.02
CA GLU A 153 7.82 26.99 -0.36
C GLU A 153 6.78 26.14 -1.08
N ILE A 154 6.79 24.81 -0.88
CA ILE A 154 5.78 23.95 -1.51
C ILE A 154 4.38 24.33 -0.98
N PRO A 155 3.42 24.69 -1.83
CA PRO A 155 2.13 25.20 -1.36
C PRO A 155 1.29 24.17 -0.57
N GLN A 156 0.50 24.65 0.41
CA GLN A 156 -0.38 23.81 1.26
C GLN A 156 -1.37 22.94 0.44
N PHE A 157 -1.82 23.43 -0.73
CA PHE A 157 -2.76 22.69 -1.57
C PHE A 157 -2.12 21.56 -2.38
N ARG A 158 -0.78 21.45 -2.35
CA ARG A 158 0.00 20.32 -2.88
C ARG A 158 0.57 19.45 -1.77
N LEU A 159 1.16 20.09 -0.74
CA LEU A 159 1.76 19.42 0.40
C LEU A 159 1.25 20.03 1.71
N PRO A 160 0.32 19.35 2.39
CA PRO A 160 -0.17 19.78 3.69
C PRO A 160 0.95 19.78 4.75
N TYR A 161 1.00 20.79 5.62
CA TYR A 161 2.06 20.91 6.63
C TYR A 161 2.08 19.75 7.63
N GLU A 162 0.92 19.23 7.99
CA GLU A 162 0.77 18.09 8.90
C GLU A 162 1.51 16.83 8.41
N VAL A 163 1.70 16.69 7.09
CA VAL A 163 2.50 15.61 6.49
C VAL A 163 3.97 15.74 6.86
N VAL A 164 4.51 16.95 6.69
CA VAL A 164 5.92 17.24 7.01
C VAL A 164 6.17 17.10 8.50
N GLN A 165 5.21 17.54 9.32
CA GLN A 165 5.26 17.36 10.76
C GLN A 165 5.30 15.88 11.12
N PHE A 166 4.40 15.06 10.57
CA PHE A 166 4.35 13.62 10.81
C PHE A 166 5.69 12.92 10.54
N GLU A 167 6.35 13.21 9.41
CA GLU A 167 7.61 12.55 9.03
C GLU A 167 8.79 12.97 9.93
N ILE A 168 8.86 14.25 10.30
CA ILE A 168 9.88 14.73 11.23
C ILE A 168 9.68 14.12 12.62
N GLU A 169 8.43 13.99 13.02
CA GLU A 169 8.04 13.39 14.28
C GLU A 169 8.41 11.89 14.32
N LEU A 170 8.27 11.13 13.21
CA LEU A 170 8.83 9.77 13.11
C LEU A 170 10.35 9.72 13.28
N MET A 171 11.08 10.68 12.73
CA MET A 171 12.54 10.79 12.92
C MET A 171 12.88 11.07 14.40
N LYS A 172 12.12 11.93 15.06
CA LYS A 172 12.32 12.24 16.49
C LYS A 172 12.03 11.06 17.41
N ASP A 173 11.13 10.15 17.03
CA ASP A 173 10.90 8.92 17.82
C ASP A 173 12.18 8.08 17.97
N LEU A 174 13.13 8.23 17.05
CA LEU A 174 14.45 7.58 17.13
C LEU A 174 15.47 8.36 17.98
N GLY A 175 15.07 9.44 18.65
CA GLY A 175 15.93 10.23 19.54
C GLY A 175 16.68 11.39 18.87
N VAL A 176 16.46 11.65 17.58
CA VAL A 176 17.08 12.76 16.85
C VAL A 176 16.62 14.10 17.42
N LYS A 177 17.57 14.97 17.78
CA LYS A 177 17.30 16.30 18.33
C LYS A 177 17.25 17.34 17.22
N VAL A 178 16.32 18.28 17.30
CA VAL A 178 16.24 19.41 16.36
C VAL A 178 16.29 20.73 17.15
N ILE A 179 17.30 21.55 16.87
CA ILE A 179 17.54 22.82 17.57
C ILE A 179 17.43 23.99 16.58
N SER A 180 16.56 24.95 16.88
CA SER A 180 16.48 26.22 16.14
C SER A 180 17.52 27.20 16.68
N THR A 181 18.44 27.63 15.82
CA THR A 181 19.61 28.46 16.14
C THR A 181 19.29 29.91 16.54
N ARG A 182 18.02 30.35 16.45
CA ARG A 182 17.59 31.68 16.94
C ARG A 182 17.22 31.74 18.43
N ASN A 183 17.18 30.60 19.14
CA ASN A 183 16.80 30.55 20.56
C ASN A 183 17.96 30.39 21.54
N THR A 184 19.21 30.30 21.09
CA THR A 184 20.37 30.06 21.98
C THR A 184 21.44 31.14 21.79
N HIS A 185 21.60 32.02 22.78
CA HIS A 185 22.66 33.03 22.83
C HIS A 185 24.03 32.49 23.29
N THR A 186 24.19 31.18 23.42
CA THR A 186 25.35 30.58 24.11
C THR A 186 25.78 29.26 23.46
N HIS A 187 26.57 29.28 22.39
CA HIS A 187 27.49 28.19 22.06
C HIS A 187 28.70 28.72 21.29
N THR A 188 29.81 28.90 22.02
CA THR A 188 31.14 29.34 21.57
C THR A 188 32.12 28.18 21.34
N HIS A 189 31.67 26.92 21.23
CA HIS A 189 32.57 25.76 21.20
C HIS A 189 32.30 24.72 20.09
N MET A 190 31.78 25.12 18.93
CA MET A 190 32.14 24.47 17.67
C MET A 190 33.03 25.44 16.93
N HIS A 191 34.30 25.06 16.71
CA HIS A 191 35.26 25.86 15.96
C HIS A 191 34.60 26.39 14.66
N GLU A 192 34.52 27.73 14.59
CA GLU A 192 34.37 28.57 13.41
C GLU A 192 33.68 27.97 12.17
N SER A 193 32.35 27.94 12.14
CA SER A 193 31.60 28.03 10.88
C SER A 193 30.17 28.52 11.10
N LYS A 194 30.01 29.84 11.24
CA LYS A 194 28.70 30.52 11.16
C LYS A 194 28.18 30.57 9.72
N HIS A 195 27.88 29.45 9.06
CA HIS A 195 27.33 29.53 7.69
C HIS A 195 26.27 28.44 7.44
N THR A 196 24.98 28.82 7.54
CA THR A 196 23.85 28.02 7.06
C THR A 196 23.58 28.37 5.59
N CYS A 197 23.79 27.41 4.69
CA CYS A 197 23.61 27.57 3.25
C CYS A 197 22.16 27.22 2.85
N LEU A 198 21.33 28.25 2.64
CA LEU A 198 20.05 28.12 1.94
C LEU A 198 20.21 28.75 0.54
N PRO A 199 19.60 28.19 -0.51
CA PRO A 199 19.62 28.81 -1.84
C PRO A 199 19.08 30.24 -1.78
N GLN A 200 19.88 31.21 -2.22
CA GLN A 200 19.46 32.62 -2.26
C GLN A 200 18.70 32.90 -3.56
N ALA A 201 17.69 33.78 -3.50
CA ALA A 201 16.98 34.24 -4.69
C ALA A 201 17.92 35.06 -5.58
N ASN A 202 17.97 34.72 -6.88
CA ASN A 202 18.69 35.55 -7.84
C ASN A 202 17.86 36.78 -8.18
N LYS A 203 18.35 37.94 -7.75
CA LYS A 203 17.80 39.25 -8.11
C LYS A 203 18.65 39.83 -9.24
N ALA A 204 18.19 39.66 -10.47
CA ALA A 204 18.84 40.23 -11.64
C ALA A 204 19.07 41.75 -11.45
N LYS A 205 20.15 42.28 -12.02
CA LYS A 205 20.54 43.71 -11.87
C LYS A 205 19.38 44.67 -12.16
N ILE A 206 18.54 44.33 -13.13
CA ILE A 206 17.34 45.09 -13.51
C ILE A 206 16.31 45.24 -12.37
N PHE A 207 16.31 44.34 -11.39
CA PHE A 207 15.38 44.36 -10.26
C PHE A 207 16.00 44.97 -9.00
N GLN A 208 17.29 45.36 -9.01
CA GLN A 208 17.94 45.98 -7.86
C GLN A 208 17.21 47.28 -7.47
N GLY A 209 17.01 47.48 -6.16
CA GLY A 209 16.25 48.61 -5.63
C GLY A 209 14.73 48.42 -5.56
N LEU A 210 14.15 47.43 -6.25
CA LEU A 210 12.70 47.15 -6.16
C LEU A 210 12.32 46.50 -4.83
N THR A 211 11.24 46.97 -4.20
CA THR A 211 10.72 46.47 -2.92
C THR A 211 9.38 45.75 -3.07
N VAL A 212 8.98 45.05 -2.01
CA VAL A 212 7.66 44.42 -1.89
C VAL A 212 6.53 45.45 -1.99
N ASP A 213 6.71 46.64 -1.41
CA ASP A 213 5.72 47.73 -1.45
C ASP A 213 5.53 48.28 -2.87
N GLN A 214 6.54 48.13 -3.72
CA GLN A 214 6.45 48.47 -5.15
C GLN A 214 5.86 47.34 -5.99
N GLY A 215 5.50 46.19 -5.40
CA GLY A 215 4.91 45.05 -6.10
C GLY A 215 5.93 44.01 -6.62
N PHE A 216 7.20 44.10 -6.24
CA PHE A 216 8.22 43.13 -6.62
C PHE A 216 8.50 42.11 -5.51
N TYR A 217 8.48 40.83 -5.87
CA TYR A 217 8.85 39.71 -5.02
C TYR A 217 9.89 38.81 -5.69
N THR A 218 10.75 38.17 -4.90
CA THR A 218 11.36 36.92 -5.33
C THR A 218 10.53 35.73 -4.85
N SER A 219 10.72 34.53 -5.43
CA SER A 219 10.07 33.32 -4.92
C SER A 219 10.38 33.05 -3.45
N LYS A 220 11.62 33.35 -3.01
CA LYS A 220 12.06 33.24 -1.61
C LYS A 220 11.46 34.30 -0.68
N ASP A 221 10.87 35.36 -1.23
CA ASP A 221 10.06 36.31 -0.46
C ASP A 221 8.58 35.92 -0.45
N PHE A 222 8.05 35.55 -1.62
CA PHE A 222 6.62 35.35 -1.85
C PHE A 222 6.10 34.04 -1.25
N LEU A 223 6.67 32.89 -1.63
CA LEU A 223 6.16 31.59 -1.20
C LEU A 223 6.22 31.40 0.32
N PRO A 224 7.30 31.80 1.04
CA PRO A 224 7.31 31.73 2.50
C PRO A 224 6.26 32.60 3.20
N ARG A 225 5.83 33.72 2.59
CA ARG A 225 4.72 34.53 3.12
C ARG A 225 3.39 33.81 2.96
N VAL A 226 3.14 33.23 1.78
CA VAL A 226 1.94 32.44 1.52
C VAL A 226 1.90 31.20 2.41
N ALA A 227 3.02 30.49 2.56
CA ALA A 227 3.14 29.31 3.41
C ALA A 227 2.82 29.65 4.88
N LYS A 228 3.45 30.68 5.45
CA LYS A 228 3.17 31.11 6.84
C LYS A 228 1.70 31.47 7.08
N ALA A 229 1.02 32.02 6.09
CA ALA A 229 -0.38 32.41 6.19
C ALA A 229 -1.36 31.26 5.94
N SER A 230 -0.94 30.16 5.30
CA SER A 230 -1.82 29.04 4.91
C SER A 230 -1.55 27.73 5.66
N LYS A 231 -0.36 27.57 6.25
CA LYS A 231 0.09 26.37 6.97
C LYS A 231 -0.09 26.57 8.48
N ALA A 232 -1.23 26.17 9.01
CA ALA A 232 -1.47 26.14 10.44
C ALA A 232 -0.38 25.29 11.15
N GLY A 233 0.21 25.79 12.22
CA GLY A 233 1.30 25.12 12.95
C GLY A 233 2.72 25.46 12.48
N MET A 234 2.92 26.04 11.28
CA MET A 234 4.25 26.39 10.77
C MET A 234 4.89 27.56 11.53
N CYS A 235 4.11 28.58 11.91
CA CYS A 235 4.58 29.74 12.66
C CYS A 235 3.60 30.03 13.80
N SER A 236 4.11 30.44 14.96
CA SER A 236 3.31 31.02 16.05
C SER A 236 2.85 32.46 15.76
N CYS A 237 3.28 33.04 14.64
CA CYS A 237 2.98 34.40 14.23
C CYS A 237 1.68 34.47 13.40
N LYS A 238 0.80 35.43 13.72
CA LYS A 238 -0.34 35.77 12.87
C LYS A 238 0.19 36.34 11.54
N SER A 239 0.12 35.54 10.48
CA SER A 239 0.54 35.95 9.13
C SER A 239 -0.69 36.05 8.24
N GLN A 240 -0.83 37.18 7.53
CA GLN A 240 -1.89 37.36 6.55
C GLN A 240 -1.40 36.94 5.16
N LEU A 241 -2.31 36.41 4.35
CA LEU A 241 -2.02 36.16 2.93
C LEU A 241 -1.64 37.49 2.26
N PRO A 242 -0.61 37.51 1.39
CA PRO A 242 -0.34 38.66 0.55
C PRO A 242 -1.60 39.08 -0.24
N GLU A 243 -1.85 40.38 -0.36
CA GLU A 243 -2.95 40.89 -1.20
C GLU A 243 -2.41 41.29 -2.57
N LEU A 244 -2.68 40.47 -3.59
CA LEU A 244 -2.29 40.76 -4.97
C LEU A 244 -3.53 41.14 -5.78
N ARG A 245 -3.74 42.43 -6.06
CA ARG A 245 -4.89 42.91 -6.87
C ARG A 245 -4.44 43.31 -8.26
N GLY A 246 -4.93 42.62 -9.29
CA GLY A 246 -4.61 42.93 -10.68
C GLY A 246 -3.81 41.83 -11.39
N VAL A 247 -2.85 42.22 -12.23
CA VAL A 247 -2.07 41.33 -13.09
C VAL A 247 -0.70 41.04 -12.45
N VAL A 248 -0.38 39.75 -12.33
CA VAL A 248 0.91 39.27 -11.81
C VAL A 248 1.72 38.66 -12.95
N ILE A 249 3.00 39.02 -13.06
CA ILE A 249 3.97 38.34 -13.93
C ILE A 249 4.88 37.47 -13.07
N VAL A 250 4.98 36.19 -13.38
CA VAL A 250 5.94 35.26 -12.79
C VAL A 250 7.03 34.94 -13.81
N LEU A 251 8.29 35.15 -13.45
CA LEU A 251 9.44 34.93 -14.32
C LEU A 251 10.09 33.58 -13.98
N GLY A 252 10.01 32.62 -14.90
CA GLY A 252 10.57 31.28 -14.72
C GLY A 252 9.76 30.19 -15.42
N ALA A 253 10.31 28.97 -15.46
CA ALA A 253 9.71 27.81 -16.13
C ALA A 253 9.93 26.48 -15.37
N GLY A 254 10.29 26.53 -14.09
CA GLY A 254 10.40 25.33 -13.24
C GLY A 254 9.34 25.36 -12.14
N ASP A 255 9.29 24.33 -11.29
CA ASP A 255 8.26 24.12 -10.26
C ASP A 255 7.99 25.39 -9.42
N THR A 256 9.05 26.06 -8.97
CA THR A 256 8.94 27.31 -8.21
C THR A 256 8.11 28.39 -8.91
N ALA A 257 8.19 28.49 -10.24
CA ALA A 257 7.42 29.46 -11.02
C ALA A 257 5.93 29.09 -11.04
N PHE A 258 5.59 27.82 -11.21
CA PHE A 258 4.21 27.35 -11.22
C PHE A 258 3.57 27.40 -9.83
N ASP A 259 4.34 27.11 -8.78
CA ASP A 259 3.92 27.31 -7.38
C ASP A 259 3.68 28.79 -7.07
N CYS A 260 4.53 29.70 -7.56
CA CYS A 260 4.30 31.14 -7.45
C CYS A 260 3.03 31.56 -8.18
N ALA A 261 2.81 31.04 -9.39
CA ALA A 261 1.67 31.41 -10.22
C ALA A 261 0.33 30.97 -9.60
N THR A 262 0.25 29.70 -9.17
CA THR A 262 -0.93 29.15 -8.52
C THR A 262 -1.18 29.80 -7.16
N SER A 263 -0.14 30.09 -6.38
CA SER A 263 -0.24 30.81 -5.10
C SER A 263 -0.69 32.27 -5.26
N ALA A 264 -0.29 32.94 -6.35
CA ALA A 264 -0.73 34.30 -6.65
C ALA A 264 -2.26 34.39 -6.84
N LEU A 265 -2.89 33.37 -7.45
CA LEU A 265 -4.35 33.30 -7.55
C LEU A 265 -5.02 33.22 -6.17
N ARG A 266 -4.42 32.48 -5.21
CA ARG A 266 -4.94 32.39 -3.83
C ARG A 266 -4.78 33.72 -3.08
N CYS A 267 -3.82 34.54 -3.48
CA CYS A 267 -3.60 35.90 -2.96
C CYS A 267 -4.56 36.95 -3.57
N GLY A 268 -5.46 36.55 -4.47
CA GLY A 268 -6.47 37.42 -5.09
C GLY A 268 -6.11 37.98 -6.47
N ALA A 269 -5.03 37.49 -7.10
CA ALA A 269 -4.64 37.96 -8.42
C ALA A 269 -5.77 37.76 -9.44
N ARG A 270 -6.08 38.81 -10.22
CA ARG A 270 -7.12 38.76 -11.27
C ARG A 270 -6.65 37.92 -12.46
N ARG A 271 -5.35 38.01 -12.78
CA ARG A 271 -4.72 37.26 -13.87
C ARG A 271 -3.24 37.06 -13.55
N VAL A 272 -2.71 35.91 -13.94
CA VAL A 272 -1.29 35.58 -13.80
C VAL A 272 -0.72 35.23 -15.17
N PHE A 273 0.47 35.73 -15.48
CA PHE A 273 1.26 35.35 -16.65
C PHE A 273 2.54 34.67 -16.18
N VAL A 274 2.78 33.43 -16.61
CA VAL A 274 4.07 32.78 -16.44
C VAL A 274 4.89 33.04 -17.70
N VAL A 275 6.04 33.69 -17.52
CA VAL A 275 6.85 34.22 -18.60
C VAL A 275 8.24 33.59 -18.54
N PHE A 276 8.67 33.02 -19.65
CA PHE A 276 9.93 32.28 -19.75
C PHE A 276 10.70 32.61 -21.03
N ARG A 277 12.03 32.50 -20.92
CA ARG A 277 13.00 32.95 -21.93
C ARG A 277 13.26 31.97 -23.09
N LYS A 278 12.47 30.91 -23.21
CA LYS A 278 12.64 29.81 -24.19
C LYS A 278 11.28 29.38 -24.75
N GLY A 279 11.23 28.32 -25.55
CA GLY A 279 9.97 27.73 -26.03
C GLY A 279 9.26 26.86 -24.99
N PHE A 280 8.01 26.48 -25.28
CA PHE A 280 7.21 25.57 -24.45
C PHE A 280 7.87 24.21 -24.24
N THR A 281 8.57 23.69 -25.26
CA THR A 281 9.32 22.43 -25.20
C THR A 281 10.53 22.49 -24.26
N ASN A 282 10.82 23.66 -23.67
CA ASN A 282 11.92 23.87 -22.72
C ASN A 282 11.43 24.20 -21.29
N ILE A 283 10.14 24.04 -21.01
CA ILE A 283 9.63 24.09 -19.64
C ILE A 283 10.30 22.96 -18.84
N ARG A 284 10.78 23.28 -17.64
CA ARG A 284 11.48 22.36 -16.74
C ARG A 284 10.55 21.71 -15.72
N ALA A 285 9.39 22.31 -15.47
CA ALA A 285 8.37 21.68 -14.64
C ALA A 285 7.70 20.55 -15.43
N VAL A 286 7.38 19.46 -14.75
CA VAL A 286 6.72 18.31 -15.39
C VAL A 286 5.30 18.64 -15.84
N PRO A 287 4.75 17.97 -16.86
CA PRO A 287 3.43 18.28 -17.41
C PRO A 287 2.31 18.35 -16.37
N GLU A 288 2.38 17.56 -15.30
CA GLU A 288 1.41 17.54 -14.20
C GLU A 288 1.35 18.87 -13.43
N GLU A 289 2.42 19.67 -13.44
CA GLU A 289 2.53 20.97 -12.80
C GLU A 289 2.14 22.15 -13.70
N VAL A 290 1.98 21.90 -15.00
CA VAL A 290 1.96 22.93 -16.07
C VAL A 290 0.54 23.29 -16.53
N ASP A 291 -0.52 22.77 -15.88
CA ASP A 291 -1.92 22.89 -16.32
C ASP A 291 -2.51 24.33 -16.18
N MET A 292 -1.97 25.28 -16.96
CA MET A 292 -2.29 26.71 -17.01
C MET A 292 -2.04 27.29 -18.43
N LYS A 293 -2.58 28.49 -18.72
CA LYS A 293 -2.27 29.24 -19.96
C LYS A 293 -0.92 29.97 -19.84
N LEU A 294 -0.05 29.85 -20.84
CA LEU A 294 1.39 30.20 -20.78
C LEU A 294 1.87 31.01 -22.01
N GLU A 295 2.89 31.88 -21.88
CA GLU A 295 3.48 32.67 -22.98
C GLU A 295 5.01 32.93 -22.83
N PRO A 296 5.86 32.78 -23.88
CA PRO A 296 7.33 32.93 -23.80
C PRO A 296 7.87 34.37 -24.08
N LEU A 297 8.56 35.04 -23.15
CA LEU A 297 9.14 36.41 -23.28
C LEU A 297 10.34 36.66 -22.29
N ARG A 298 11.28 37.63 -22.53
CA ARG A 298 12.39 38.04 -21.59
C ARG A 298 12.35 39.50 -21.07
N PRO A 299 12.45 39.83 -19.75
CA PRO A 299 12.07 41.15 -19.19
C PRO A 299 13.11 42.30 -19.29
N TRP A 300 12.60 43.55 -19.33
CA TRP A 300 13.21 44.90 -19.33
C TRP A 300 12.28 45.91 -18.60
N LEU A 301 12.81 46.94 -17.94
CA LEU A 301 12.06 47.83 -17.02
C LEU A 301 11.96 49.30 -17.48
N PHE A 302 10.94 50.03 -16.99
CA PHE A 302 10.77 51.48 -17.11
C PHE A 302 10.19 52.07 -15.80
N GLY A 303 10.88 53.05 -15.19
CA GLY A 303 10.32 53.98 -14.19
C GLY A 303 10.06 53.46 -12.76
N PHE A 304 9.91 54.39 -11.81
CA PHE A 304 9.91 54.16 -10.34
C PHE A 304 8.59 53.64 -9.72
N SER A 305 7.56 53.37 -10.54
CA SER A 305 6.31 52.69 -10.13
C SER A 305 6.00 51.57 -11.12
N LEU A 306 5.86 50.33 -10.65
CA LEU A 306 5.66 49.15 -11.50
C LEU A 306 4.31 49.21 -12.24
N ALA A 307 4.33 49.65 -13.51
CA ALA A 307 3.16 49.67 -14.39
C ALA A 307 3.19 48.56 -15.46
N GLY A 308 4.28 47.77 -15.50
CA GLY A 308 4.48 46.68 -16.45
C GLY A 308 5.94 46.35 -16.70
N LEU A 309 6.17 45.29 -17.47
CA LEU A 309 7.47 44.85 -17.97
C LEU A 309 7.51 44.95 -19.50
N ARG A 310 8.62 45.45 -20.03
CA ARG A 310 8.98 45.34 -21.43
C ARG A 310 9.71 44.02 -21.62
N PHE A 311 9.63 43.39 -22.77
CA PHE A 311 10.34 42.17 -23.07
C PHE A 311 10.93 42.21 -24.47
N CYS A 312 12.08 41.58 -24.69
CA CYS A 312 12.58 41.24 -26.04
C CYS A 312 12.21 39.79 -26.37
N ARG A 313 11.97 39.51 -27.65
CA ARG A 313 11.75 38.14 -28.13
C ARG A 313 13.06 37.38 -28.08
N THR A 314 12.99 36.11 -27.69
CA THR A 314 14.11 35.17 -27.75
C THR A 314 13.82 34.10 -28.80
N GLU A 315 14.82 33.73 -29.59
CA GLU A 315 14.71 32.64 -30.56
C GLU A 315 15.95 31.74 -30.55
N GLN A 316 15.76 30.50 -30.97
CA GLN A 316 16.83 29.52 -31.05
C GLN A 316 17.40 29.49 -32.47
N THR A 317 18.70 29.66 -32.59
CA THR A 317 19.43 29.52 -33.86
C THR A 317 19.53 28.06 -34.29
N GLU A 318 19.88 27.81 -35.55
CA GLU A 318 20.15 26.46 -36.07
C GLU A 318 21.26 25.72 -35.29
N ARG A 319 22.16 26.45 -34.62
CA ARG A 319 23.23 25.88 -33.78
C ARG A 319 22.79 25.56 -32.36
N GLY A 320 21.56 25.89 -31.98
CA GLY A 320 20.99 25.66 -30.66
C GLY A 320 21.21 26.81 -29.66
N ASP A 321 22.00 27.82 -30.01
CA ASP A 321 22.20 29.04 -29.22
C ASP A 321 20.95 29.92 -29.22
N TRP A 322 20.72 30.64 -28.13
CA TRP A 322 19.57 31.54 -27.97
C TRP A 322 19.97 32.99 -28.26
N LEU A 323 19.34 33.61 -29.24
CA LEU A 323 19.49 35.03 -29.57
C LEU A 323 18.35 35.85 -28.98
N GLU A 324 18.65 37.12 -28.72
CA GLU A 324 17.69 38.13 -28.28
C GLU A 324 17.47 39.11 -29.44
N ASP A 325 16.22 39.29 -29.83
CA ASP A 325 15.84 40.28 -30.82
C ASP A 325 15.39 41.55 -30.09
N GLU A 326 16.29 42.53 -30.04
CA GLU A 326 16.05 43.81 -29.37
C GLU A 326 15.01 44.68 -30.10
N ASP A 327 14.72 44.41 -31.39
CA ASP A 327 13.71 45.14 -32.17
C ASP A 327 12.30 44.56 -31.94
N GLN A 328 12.20 43.26 -31.69
CA GLN A 328 10.93 42.56 -31.42
C GLN A 328 10.56 42.62 -29.93
N ILE A 329 9.76 43.62 -29.60
CA ILE A 329 9.48 43.97 -28.21
C ILE A 329 8.02 43.74 -27.84
N VAL A 330 7.80 43.15 -26.66
CA VAL A 330 6.47 43.05 -26.03
C VAL A 330 6.40 43.94 -24.79
N ARG A 331 5.27 44.60 -24.55
CA ARG A 331 5.03 45.38 -23.32
C ARG A 331 3.83 44.77 -22.60
N LEU A 332 4.09 44.12 -21.46
CA LEU A 332 3.05 43.47 -20.66
C LEU A 332 2.77 44.32 -19.42
N LYS A 333 1.51 44.77 -19.29
CA LYS A 333 1.05 45.49 -18.10
C LYS A 333 1.02 44.54 -16.91
N ALA A 334 1.54 44.98 -15.78
CA ALA A 334 1.56 44.22 -14.53
C ALA A 334 1.60 45.15 -13.33
N ASP A 335 0.91 44.72 -12.29
CA ASP A 335 0.88 45.37 -10.99
C ASP A 335 1.90 44.71 -10.05
N TYR A 336 2.22 43.43 -10.29
CA TYR A 336 3.19 42.67 -9.50
C TYR A 336 4.13 41.83 -10.38
N ILE A 337 5.37 41.66 -9.91
CA ILE A 337 6.37 40.78 -10.53
C ILE A 337 6.90 39.82 -9.47
N ILE A 338 6.98 38.54 -9.82
CA ILE A 338 7.60 37.50 -9.01
C ILE A 338 8.75 36.87 -9.80
N SER A 339 9.98 37.04 -9.33
CA SER A 339 11.17 36.40 -9.91
C SER A 339 11.41 35.02 -9.28
N ALA A 340 11.37 33.95 -10.08
CA ALA A 340 11.60 32.57 -9.64
C ALA A 340 12.96 32.02 -10.10
N PHE A 341 13.99 32.87 -10.15
CA PHE A 341 15.37 32.46 -10.42
C PHE A 341 16.14 32.20 -9.10
N VAL A 342 16.98 31.16 -9.06
CA VAL A 342 17.77 30.75 -7.88
C VAL A 342 19.24 30.67 -8.26
N GLN A 343 20.18 31.11 -7.39
CA GLN A 343 21.63 30.91 -7.58
C GLN A 343 22.42 30.80 -6.26
N GLU A 344 23.47 29.94 -6.31
CA GLU A 344 24.70 29.76 -5.51
C GLU A 344 24.66 29.55 -3.99
N ALA A 345 25.54 28.64 -3.54
CA ALA A 345 25.92 28.38 -2.16
C ALA A 345 27.32 28.98 -1.89
N MET A 346 27.60 29.41 -0.66
CA MET A 346 28.89 30.04 -0.29
C MET A 346 29.74 29.15 0.64
N ALA A 347 31.05 29.44 0.59
CA ALA A 347 32.24 28.85 1.24
C ALA A 347 32.07 28.48 2.74
N PRO A 348 32.83 27.48 3.28
CA PRO A 348 34.29 27.36 3.17
C PRO A 348 34.86 26.04 2.59
N ILE A 349 34.03 25.15 2.04
CA ILE A 349 34.49 23.92 1.37
C ILE A 349 34.94 24.18 -0.07
N ARG A 350 35.86 23.35 -0.60
CA ARG A 350 36.29 23.43 -2.01
C ARG A 350 35.05 23.41 -2.89
N LEU A 351 34.85 24.48 -3.67
CA LEU A 351 33.73 24.57 -4.59
C LEU A 351 34.18 24.07 -5.96
N ASN A 352 33.27 23.41 -6.66
CA ASN A 352 33.44 23.10 -8.07
C ASN A 352 33.22 24.37 -8.92
N HIS A 353 33.34 24.23 -10.24
CA HIS A 353 33.18 25.35 -11.17
C HIS A 353 31.75 25.92 -11.25
N TRP A 354 30.78 25.30 -10.60
CA TRP A 354 29.39 25.75 -10.47
C TRP A 354 29.11 26.50 -9.16
N GLY A 355 30.12 26.67 -8.30
CA GLY A 355 29.95 27.32 -6.99
C GLY A 355 29.21 26.45 -5.97
N THR A 356 29.13 25.13 -6.19
CA THR A 356 28.60 24.17 -5.20
C THR A 356 29.75 23.35 -4.60
N PRO A 357 29.55 22.70 -3.44
CA PRO A 357 30.53 21.82 -2.83
C PRO A 357 31.06 20.79 -3.84
N ASP A 358 32.38 20.65 -3.92
CA ASP A 358 33.04 19.57 -4.64
C ASP A 358 32.92 18.28 -3.82
N LEU A 359 32.01 17.40 -4.25
CA LEU A 359 31.65 16.18 -3.54
C LEU A 359 31.97 14.94 -4.38
N HIS A 360 32.36 13.86 -3.71
CA HIS A 360 32.45 12.56 -4.35
C HIS A 360 31.03 12.04 -4.67
N PRO A 361 30.72 11.70 -5.93
CA PRO A 361 29.35 11.45 -6.38
C PRO A 361 28.70 10.22 -5.72
N GLU A 362 29.49 9.21 -5.34
CA GLU A 362 28.96 8.01 -4.66
C GLU A 362 28.86 8.17 -3.14
N THR A 363 29.82 8.87 -2.52
CA THR A 363 29.94 8.87 -1.05
C THR A 363 29.34 10.11 -0.40
N MET A 364 29.02 11.14 -1.20
CA MET A 364 28.56 12.45 -0.76
C MET A 364 29.58 13.20 0.13
N GLN A 365 30.83 12.73 0.15
CA GLN A 365 31.92 13.27 0.96
C GLN A 365 32.55 14.46 0.27
N SER A 366 32.89 15.50 1.04
CA SER A 366 33.63 16.67 0.55
C SER A 366 35.15 16.43 0.56
N SER A 367 35.92 17.48 0.27
CA SER A 367 37.38 17.46 0.46
C SER A 367 37.81 17.19 1.90
N GLU A 368 36.97 17.52 2.88
CA GLU A 368 37.20 17.21 4.29
C GLU A 368 36.59 15.84 4.64
N PRO A 369 37.37 14.85 5.13
CA PRO A 369 36.88 13.49 5.32
C PRO A 369 35.68 13.35 6.29
N TRP A 370 35.51 14.30 7.20
CA TRP A 370 34.45 14.33 8.20
C TRP A 370 33.23 15.15 7.78
N VAL A 371 33.25 15.78 6.59
CA VAL A 371 32.18 16.64 6.09
C VAL A 371 31.54 16.04 4.85
N PHE A 372 30.22 15.90 4.91
CA PHE A 372 29.35 15.37 3.86
C PHE A 372 28.27 16.40 3.52
N ALA A 373 27.77 16.40 2.29
CA ALA A 373 26.68 17.28 1.89
C ALA A 373 25.76 16.59 0.86
N GLY A 374 24.49 17.01 0.82
CA GLY A 374 23.48 16.40 -0.04
C GLY A 374 22.23 17.28 -0.18
N GLY A 375 21.40 16.99 -1.17
CA GLY A 375 20.25 17.79 -1.57
C GLY A 375 20.63 18.99 -2.43
N ASP A 376 19.76 20.00 -2.50
CA ASP A 376 19.93 21.18 -3.38
C ASP A 376 21.32 21.82 -3.27
N ILE A 377 21.95 21.80 -2.09
CA ILE A 377 23.28 22.37 -1.87
C ILE A 377 24.37 21.66 -2.66
N ALA A 378 24.25 20.36 -2.92
CA ALA A 378 25.20 19.59 -3.73
C ALA A 378 25.14 20.00 -5.21
N GLY A 379 24.02 20.57 -5.66
CA GLY A 379 23.81 20.98 -7.06
C GLY A 379 23.48 19.83 -8.02
N LEU A 380 23.26 18.61 -7.49
CA LEU A 380 22.89 17.42 -8.27
C LEU A 380 21.39 17.13 -8.18
N ALA A 381 20.82 17.19 -6.98
CA ALA A 381 19.39 16.96 -6.75
C ALA A 381 18.55 18.16 -7.22
N ASN A 382 17.43 17.87 -7.89
CA ASN A 382 16.42 18.85 -8.28
C ASN A 382 15.05 18.57 -7.65
N THR A 383 14.91 17.43 -6.96
CA THR A 383 13.66 16.96 -6.37
C THR A 383 13.82 16.61 -4.89
N THR A 384 12.70 16.53 -4.17
CA THR A 384 12.69 16.09 -2.77
C THR A 384 13.23 14.67 -2.62
N VAL A 385 12.87 13.75 -3.53
CA VAL A 385 13.29 12.34 -3.43
C VAL A 385 14.78 12.14 -3.70
N GLU A 386 15.38 12.92 -4.61
CA GLU A 386 16.84 12.91 -4.80
C GLU A 386 17.55 13.46 -3.57
N SER A 387 17.05 14.56 -2.98
CA SER A 387 17.60 15.09 -1.73
C SER A 387 17.54 14.08 -0.60
N VAL A 388 16.44 13.33 -0.48
CA VAL A 388 16.32 12.21 0.46
C VAL A 388 17.37 11.14 0.17
N ASN A 389 17.57 10.78 -1.10
CA ASN A 389 18.57 9.79 -1.48
C ASN A 389 20.00 10.26 -1.16
N ASP A 390 20.34 11.53 -1.37
CA ASP A 390 21.66 12.05 -1.00
C ASP A 390 21.91 11.89 0.50
N GLY A 391 20.91 12.18 1.33
CA GLY A 391 20.97 11.93 2.77
C GLY A 391 21.11 10.44 3.14
N LYS A 392 20.41 9.56 2.41
CA LYS A 392 20.52 8.09 2.55
C LYS A 392 21.93 7.62 2.22
N GLN A 393 22.49 8.02 1.08
CA GLN A 393 23.85 7.69 0.68
C GLN A 393 24.88 8.21 1.68
N ALA A 394 24.79 9.49 2.04
CA ALA A 394 25.69 10.11 3.02
C ALA A 394 25.68 9.37 4.36
N SER A 395 24.52 8.89 4.84
CA SER A 395 24.42 8.19 6.13
C SER A 395 25.30 6.93 6.21
N TRP A 396 25.39 6.14 5.14
CA TRP A 396 26.23 4.95 5.10
C TRP A 396 27.71 5.29 5.15
N HIS A 397 28.12 6.33 4.42
CA HIS A 397 29.52 6.74 4.38
C HIS A 397 29.96 7.50 5.64
N ILE A 398 29.05 8.26 6.27
CA ILE A 398 29.25 8.79 7.62
C ILE A 398 29.43 7.64 8.61
N HIS A 399 28.58 6.61 8.55
CA HIS A 399 28.72 5.43 9.39
C HIS A 399 30.09 4.77 9.20
N LYS A 400 30.48 4.47 7.96
CA LYS A 400 31.80 3.89 7.65
C LYS A 400 32.96 4.75 8.16
N TYR A 401 32.88 6.07 7.98
CA TYR A 401 33.88 7.02 8.47
C TYR A 401 33.98 6.97 10.00
N LEU A 402 32.86 7.08 10.72
CA LEU A 402 32.83 7.05 12.17
C LEU A 402 33.36 5.71 12.72
N GLN A 403 32.96 4.58 12.15
CA GLN A 403 33.47 3.28 12.56
C GLN A 403 34.99 3.18 12.35
N SER A 404 35.52 3.74 11.25
CA SER A 404 36.97 3.73 11.00
C SER A 404 37.77 4.52 12.04
N LEU A 405 37.22 5.59 12.61
CA LEU A 405 37.87 6.36 13.68
C LEU A 405 38.04 5.55 14.97
N HIS A 406 37.21 4.53 15.17
CA HIS A 406 37.24 3.61 16.30
C HIS A 406 37.91 2.27 15.95
N GLY A 407 38.63 2.19 14.82
CA GLY A 407 39.33 0.98 14.38
C GLY A 407 38.40 -0.17 13.94
N GLN A 408 37.12 0.11 13.67
CA GLN A 408 36.14 -0.87 13.25
C GLN A 408 35.99 -0.87 11.73
N THR A 409 35.80 -2.05 11.15
CA THR A 409 35.57 -2.23 9.71
C THR A 409 34.10 -2.53 9.44
N VAL A 410 33.50 -1.77 8.52
CA VAL A 410 32.15 -2.00 8.00
C VAL A 410 32.25 -2.67 6.64
N ASP A 411 31.28 -3.52 6.29
CA ASP A 411 31.17 -4.16 4.98
C ASP A 411 31.27 -3.13 3.83
N SER A 412 31.80 -3.55 2.68
CA SER A 412 31.80 -2.73 1.47
C SER A 412 30.40 -2.57 0.89
N THR A 413 29.50 -3.52 1.12
CA THR A 413 28.10 -3.50 0.66
C THR A 413 27.22 -2.72 1.64
N PRO A 414 26.53 -1.65 1.21
CA PRO A 414 25.61 -0.91 2.07
C PRO A 414 24.49 -1.78 2.64
N ALA A 415 24.37 -1.78 3.97
CA ALA A 415 23.33 -2.50 4.72
C ALA A 415 22.59 -1.53 5.66
N LEU A 416 21.83 -0.60 5.07
CA LEU A 416 21.03 0.36 5.85
C LEU A 416 19.80 -0.33 6.46
N PRO A 417 19.50 -0.12 7.77
CA PRO A 417 18.35 -0.76 8.39
C PRO A 417 17.00 -0.23 7.89
N LEU A 418 16.00 -1.11 7.90
CA LEU A 418 14.63 -0.83 7.49
C LEU A 418 13.88 0.03 8.55
N PHE A 419 12.70 0.51 8.18
CA PHE A 419 11.78 1.16 9.11
C PHE A 419 11.13 0.14 10.03
N ASN A 420 11.04 0.41 11.34
CA ASN A 420 10.39 -0.49 12.30
C ASN A 420 9.42 0.26 13.23
N CYS A 421 8.41 -0.45 13.73
CA CYS A 421 7.47 0.00 14.75
C CYS A 421 6.99 -1.17 15.62
N ALA A 422 6.14 -0.91 16.61
CA ALA A 422 5.63 -1.93 17.53
C ALA A 422 4.82 -3.07 16.87
N ILE A 423 4.32 -2.88 15.64
CA ILE A 423 3.66 -3.96 14.89
C ILE A 423 4.66 -5.07 14.54
N ASP A 424 5.93 -4.73 14.27
CA ASP A 424 6.93 -5.69 13.78
C ASP A 424 7.25 -6.79 14.80
N THR A 425 7.08 -6.50 16.09
CA THR A 425 7.35 -7.41 17.20
C THR A 425 6.16 -8.28 17.58
N VAL A 426 5.01 -8.12 16.92
CA VAL A 426 3.83 -8.95 17.20
C VAL A 426 4.11 -10.41 16.84
N ASP A 427 3.88 -11.30 17.80
CA ASP A 427 4.00 -12.73 17.61
C ASP A 427 2.79 -13.27 16.83
N ILE A 428 3.09 -13.90 15.69
CA ILE A 428 2.11 -14.57 14.82
C ILE A 428 2.34 -16.08 14.76
N SER A 429 3.18 -16.64 15.63
CA SER A 429 3.35 -18.08 15.74
C SER A 429 2.06 -18.74 16.23
N VAL A 430 1.92 -20.03 15.90
CA VAL A 430 0.76 -20.82 16.31
C VAL A 430 1.19 -22.27 16.52
N GLU A 431 0.65 -22.91 17.56
CA GLU A 431 0.82 -24.33 17.79
C GLU A 431 -0.40 -25.11 17.29
N MET A 432 -0.16 -26.22 16.61
CA MET A 432 -1.20 -27.14 16.15
C MET A 432 -0.67 -28.57 16.21
N CYS A 433 -1.38 -29.49 16.88
CA CYS A 433 -0.98 -30.89 17.03
C CYS A 433 0.42 -31.09 17.65
N GLY A 434 0.83 -30.22 18.58
CA GLY A 434 2.17 -30.25 19.18
C GLY A 434 3.29 -29.76 18.26
N ILE A 435 2.95 -29.21 17.09
CA ILE A 435 3.90 -28.59 16.15
C ILE A 435 3.79 -27.08 16.26
N THR A 436 4.91 -26.40 16.52
CA THR A 436 4.97 -24.93 16.55
C THR A 436 5.31 -24.39 15.17
N PHE A 437 4.38 -23.66 14.58
CA PHE A 437 4.56 -22.95 13.32
C PHE A 437 5.06 -21.53 13.59
N PRO A 438 6.14 -21.06 12.94
CA PRO A 438 6.67 -19.71 13.17
C PRO A 438 5.72 -18.61 12.67
N ASN A 439 4.85 -18.95 11.72
CA ASN A 439 3.71 -18.16 11.26
C ASN A 439 2.67 -19.11 10.64
N PRO A 440 1.39 -18.72 10.51
CA PRO A 440 0.34 -19.65 10.08
C PRO A 440 0.29 -19.86 8.56
N PHE A 441 1.21 -19.30 7.79
CA PHE A 441 1.16 -19.32 6.33
C PHE A 441 2.10 -20.36 5.74
N GLY A 442 1.59 -21.19 4.84
CA GLY A 442 2.37 -22.23 4.19
C GLY A 442 2.01 -22.50 2.74
N LEU A 443 2.92 -23.12 2.01
CA LEU A 443 2.67 -23.53 0.63
C LEU A 443 1.84 -24.81 0.59
N ALA A 444 0.72 -24.78 -0.13
CA ALA A 444 -0.10 -25.98 -0.37
C ALA A 444 0.62 -26.98 -1.28
N SER A 445 0.23 -28.26 -1.22
CA SER A 445 0.71 -29.31 -2.13
C SER A 445 0.21 -29.04 -3.57
N ALA A 446 1.04 -28.39 -4.40
CA ALA A 446 0.57 -27.71 -5.60
C ALA A 446 1.72 -27.29 -6.55
N PRO A 447 1.48 -26.60 -7.69
CA PRO A 447 2.55 -26.12 -8.56
C PRO A 447 3.67 -25.30 -7.86
N PRO A 448 3.38 -24.43 -6.86
CA PRO A 448 4.43 -23.74 -6.09
C PRO A 448 5.39 -24.66 -5.31
N THR A 449 5.05 -25.94 -5.16
CA THR A 449 5.88 -26.96 -4.49
C THR A 449 6.24 -28.10 -5.43
N THR A 450 6.37 -27.82 -6.73
CA THR A 450 6.77 -28.81 -7.76
C THR A 450 8.15 -29.43 -7.51
N SER A 451 9.05 -28.74 -6.80
CA SER A 451 10.38 -29.24 -6.45
C SER A 451 10.84 -28.78 -5.06
N THR A 452 11.75 -29.55 -4.46
CA THR A 452 12.36 -29.26 -3.15
C THR A 452 13.14 -27.94 -3.17
N ALA A 453 13.78 -27.61 -4.30
CA ALA A 453 14.45 -26.33 -4.49
C ALA A 453 13.49 -25.12 -4.44
N MET A 454 12.23 -25.28 -4.84
CA MET A 454 11.22 -24.23 -4.69
C MET A 454 10.84 -24.04 -3.23
N ILE A 455 10.63 -25.14 -2.49
CA ILE A 455 10.33 -25.11 -1.05
C ILE A 455 11.47 -24.45 -0.28
N ARG A 456 12.73 -24.80 -0.59
CA ARG A 456 13.92 -24.15 -0.02
C ARG A 456 13.88 -22.63 -0.19
N ARG A 457 13.61 -22.15 -1.41
CA ARG A 457 13.50 -20.71 -1.66
C ARG A 457 12.34 -20.09 -0.90
N ALA A 458 11.20 -20.78 -0.77
CA ALA A 458 10.08 -20.30 0.02
C ALA A 458 10.46 -20.15 1.52
N PHE A 459 11.16 -21.12 2.10
CA PHE A 459 11.66 -20.99 3.47
C PHE A 459 12.67 -19.85 3.63
N GLN A 460 13.56 -19.64 2.66
CA GLN A 460 14.45 -18.47 2.64
C GLN A 460 13.69 -17.13 2.59
N GLN A 461 12.48 -17.10 2.01
CA GLN A 461 11.61 -15.92 2.01
C GLN A 461 10.80 -15.77 3.32
N GLY A 462 10.76 -16.79 4.18
CA GLY A 462 10.08 -16.74 5.48
C GLY A 462 8.76 -17.50 5.59
N TRP A 463 8.41 -18.37 4.61
CA TRP A 463 7.21 -19.21 4.70
C TRP A 463 7.30 -20.16 5.91
N GLY A 464 6.27 -20.18 6.76
CA GLY A 464 6.33 -20.93 8.01
C GLY A 464 6.29 -22.45 7.83
N PHE A 465 5.59 -22.91 6.81
CA PHE A 465 5.55 -24.32 6.44
C PHE A 465 5.36 -24.53 4.94
N ALA A 466 5.60 -25.75 4.46
CA ALA A 466 5.33 -26.14 3.10
C ALA A 466 4.96 -27.61 3.00
N LEU A 467 4.08 -27.90 2.05
CA LEU A 467 3.78 -29.26 1.65
C LEU A 467 4.60 -29.68 0.45
N THR A 468 5.10 -30.91 0.44
CA THR A 468 5.60 -31.51 -0.80
C THR A 468 4.46 -31.59 -1.82
N LYS A 469 4.76 -31.54 -3.12
CA LYS A 469 3.77 -31.99 -4.12
C LYS A 469 3.47 -33.45 -3.84
N THR A 470 2.18 -33.81 -3.84
CA THR A 470 1.73 -35.18 -3.54
C THR A 470 2.55 -36.18 -4.33
N PHE A 471 3.10 -37.19 -3.69
CA PHE A 471 3.85 -38.27 -4.35
C PHE A 471 3.29 -39.63 -3.95
N GLY A 472 3.52 -40.63 -4.81
CA GLY A 472 3.11 -42.02 -4.61
C GLY A 472 4.31 -42.96 -4.69
N LEU A 473 4.04 -44.26 -4.56
CA LEU A 473 5.04 -45.31 -4.80
C LEU A 473 5.42 -45.36 -6.28
N ASP A 474 6.57 -45.96 -6.61
CA ASP A 474 7.08 -46.01 -7.99
C ASP A 474 6.14 -46.75 -8.95
N LYS A 475 5.35 -47.71 -8.45
CA LYS A 475 4.31 -48.40 -9.23
C LYS A 475 3.15 -47.49 -9.65
N ASP A 476 2.99 -46.35 -8.97
CA ASP A 476 1.91 -45.39 -9.16
C ASP A 476 2.39 -44.13 -9.89
N LEU A 477 3.57 -44.17 -10.52
CA LEU A 477 4.10 -43.06 -11.30
C LEU A 477 3.11 -42.58 -12.37
N VAL A 478 3.12 -41.25 -12.56
CA VAL A 478 2.21 -40.56 -13.47
C VAL A 478 3.00 -39.76 -14.51
N THR A 479 2.32 -39.40 -15.59
CA THR A 479 2.83 -38.46 -16.59
C THR A 479 1.76 -37.42 -16.85
N ASN A 480 2.14 -36.15 -16.71
CA ASN A 480 1.24 -35.04 -16.93
C ASN A 480 1.01 -34.80 -18.43
N VAL A 481 -0.20 -34.34 -18.76
CA VAL A 481 -0.53 -33.83 -20.10
C VAL A 481 -0.19 -32.34 -20.25
N SER A 482 -0.26 -31.81 -21.47
CA SER A 482 -0.16 -30.36 -21.72
C SER A 482 -1.06 -29.93 -22.90
N PRO A 483 -1.68 -28.73 -22.84
CA PRO A 483 -1.72 -27.79 -21.72
C PRO A 483 -2.57 -28.32 -20.55
N ARG A 484 -2.28 -27.90 -19.31
CA ARG A 484 -2.92 -28.46 -18.09
C ARG A 484 -3.28 -27.47 -16.98
N ILE A 485 -2.84 -26.23 -17.05
CA ILE A 485 -3.23 -25.16 -16.11
C ILE A 485 -3.66 -23.97 -16.94
N VAL A 486 -4.85 -23.43 -16.68
CA VAL A 486 -5.43 -22.30 -17.41
C VAL A 486 -5.97 -21.25 -16.45
N ARG A 487 -5.99 -19.98 -16.90
CA ARG A 487 -6.65 -18.90 -16.15
C ARG A 487 -8.14 -19.17 -16.01
N GLY A 488 -8.71 -18.66 -14.92
CA GLY A 488 -10.15 -18.70 -14.69
C GLY A 488 -10.91 -17.66 -15.51
N THR A 489 -12.10 -18.02 -16.00
CA THR A 489 -13.06 -17.12 -16.68
C THR A 489 -14.09 -16.53 -15.70
N THR A 490 -13.92 -16.79 -14.41
CA THR A 490 -14.85 -16.44 -13.30
C THR A 490 -15.02 -14.94 -13.07
N SER A 491 -14.09 -14.12 -13.57
CA SER A 491 -14.11 -12.66 -13.47
C SER A 491 -14.07 -11.97 -14.84
N GLY A 492 -14.69 -12.59 -15.85
CA GLY A 492 -14.80 -12.02 -17.20
C GLY A 492 -13.49 -12.02 -17.99
N HIS A 493 -13.31 -11.05 -18.89
CA HIS A 493 -12.15 -10.95 -19.79
C HIS A 493 -10.97 -10.15 -19.21
N MET A 494 -10.74 -10.25 -17.89
CA MET A 494 -9.60 -9.62 -17.23
C MET A 494 -8.36 -10.53 -17.29
N PHE A 495 -7.27 -10.02 -17.85
CA PHE A 495 -5.98 -10.72 -17.97
C PHE A 495 -4.93 -10.11 -17.03
N GLY A 496 -3.78 -10.78 -16.90
CA GLY A 496 -2.68 -10.33 -16.06
C GLY A 496 -2.93 -10.58 -14.57
N PRO A 497 -2.59 -9.63 -13.68
CA PRO A 497 -2.48 -9.84 -12.24
C PRO A 497 -3.84 -10.15 -11.59
N GLY A 498 -3.82 -10.99 -10.54
CA GLY A 498 -4.99 -11.22 -9.70
C GLY A 498 -6.11 -12.00 -10.38
N GLN A 499 -5.78 -13.05 -11.13
CA GLN A 499 -6.78 -13.95 -11.70
C GLN A 499 -7.66 -14.53 -10.58
N GLY A 500 -8.98 -14.38 -10.72
CA GLY A 500 -9.94 -14.80 -9.71
C GLY A 500 -9.97 -16.31 -9.47
N SER A 501 -9.55 -17.10 -10.46
CA SER A 501 -9.32 -18.53 -10.31
C SER A 501 -8.32 -19.06 -11.33
N PHE A 502 -7.91 -20.31 -11.13
CA PHE A 502 -7.29 -21.16 -12.15
C PHE A 502 -8.07 -22.46 -12.25
N LEU A 503 -7.98 -23.15 -13.39
CA LEU A 503 -8.34 -24.56 -13.49
C LEU A 503 -7.12 -25.37 -13.88
N ASN A 504 -6.96 -26.52 -13.24
CA ASN A 504 -5.90 -27.47 -13.55
C ASN A 504 -6.44 -28.89 -13.79
N ILE A 505 -5.77 -29.62 -14.67
CA ILE A 505 -5.90 -31.06 -14.87
C ILE A 505 -4.54 -31.74 -14.61
N GLU A 506 -3.81 -31.24 -13.61
CA GLU A 506 -2.48 -31.70 -13.24
C GLU A 506 -2.56 -32.85 -12.22
N LEU A 507 -1.83 -33.93 -12.46
CA LEU A 507 -1.79 -35.08 -11.57
C LEU A 507 -0.94 -34.82 -10.31
N ILE A 508 -0.65 -35.89 -9.57
CA ILE A 508 0.38 -35.88 -8.53
C ILE A 508 1.77 -35.62 -9.13
N SER A 509 2.79 -35.54 -8.28
CA SER A 509 4.19 -35.37 -8.67
C SER A 509 4.63 -36.42 -9.69
N GLU A 510 5.31 -35.97 -10.75
CA GLU A 510 6.06 -36.86 -11.67
C GLU A 510 7.41 -37.30 -11.11
N LYS A 511 7.86 -36.69 -10.00
CA LYS A 511 9.07 -37.09 -9.27
C LYS A 511 8.76 -38.21 -8.28
N THR A 512 9.71 -39.14 -8.13
CA THR A 512 9.60 -40.36 -7.32
C THR A 512 9.52 -40.09 -5.82
N ALA A 513 9.06 -41.08 -5.05
CA ALA A 513 9.09 -41.03 -3.59
C ALA A 513 10.52 -40.83 -3.05
N ALA A 514 11.52 -41.47 -3.67
CA ALA A 514 12.92 -41.33 -3.28
C ALA A 514 13.42 -39.88 -3.38
N TYR A 515 13.07 -39.17 -4.46
CA TYR A 515 13.40 -37.75 -4.62
C TYR A 515 12.81 -36.92 -3.47
N TRP A 516 11.54 -37.15 -3.14
CA TRP A 516 10.87 -36.39 -2.10
C TRP A 516 11.40 -36.70 -0.71
N CYS A 517 11.59 -37.97 -0.37
CA CYS A 517 12.12 -38.36 0.94
C CYS A 517 13.53 -37.79 1.15
N GLN A 518 14.41 -37.89 0.14
CA GLN A 518 15.73 -37.27 0.22
C GLN A 518 15.65 -35.75 0.39
N GLY A 519 14.79 -35.09 -0.38
CA GLY A 519 14.62 -33.64 -0.29
C GLY A 519 14.01 -33.16 1.02
N VAL A 520 13.09 -33.92 1.63
CA VAL A 520 12.53 -33.62 2.96
C VAL A 520 13.63 -33.67 4.01
N LYS A 521 14.47 -34.70 3.98
CA LYS A 521 15.63 -34.82 4.88
C LYS A 521 16.57 -33.62 4.76
N GLU A 522 16.88 -33.19 3.54
CA GLU A 522 17.70 -32.00 3.28
C GLU A 522 17.04 -30.71 3.79
N LEU A 523 15.74 -30.52 3.49
CA LEU A 523 15.00 -29.35 3.94
C LEU A 523 14.92 -29.26 5.46
N LYS A 524 14.71 -30.37 6.16
CA LYS A 524 14.65 -30.39 7.63
C LYS A 524 16.01 -30.23 8.29
N THR A 525 17.08 -30.68 7.63
CA THR A 525 18.46 -30.41 8.08
C THR A 525 18.75 -28.91 8.02
N ASP A 526 18.38 -28.26 6.92
CA ASP A 526 18.74 -26.86 6.68
C ASP A 526 17.76 -25.86 7.33
N PHE A 527 16.50 -26.28 7.52
CA PHE A 527 15.41 -25.45 8.05
C PHE A 527 14.68 -26.17 9.19
N PRO A 528 15.34 -26.43 10.34
CA PRO A 528 14.76 -27.23 11.42
C PRO A 528 13.49 -26.62 12.02
N LYS A 529 13.38 -25.28 12.01
CA LYS A 529 12.23 -24.53 12.53
C LYS A 529 11.05 -24.42 11.55
N ASN A 530 11.27 -24.64 10.26
CA ASN A 530 10.21 -24.59 9.25
C ASN A 530 9.54 -25.97 9.15
N ILE A 531 8.23 -25.99 9.02
CA ILE A 531 7.47 -27.25 9.04
C ILE A 531 7.37 -27.80 7.62
N VAL A 532 7.75 -29.07 7.44
CA VAL A 532 7.64 -29.80 6.17
C VAL A 532 6.61 -30.91 6.34
N ILE A 533 5.53 -30.82 5.56
CA ILE A 533 4.45 -31.80 5.57
C ILE A 533 4.52 -32.62 4.27
N SER A 534 4.73 -33.93 4.39
CA SER A 534 4.79 -34.80 3.22
C SER A 534 3.38 -35.14 2.75
N SER A 535 3.00 -34.63 1.57
CA SER A 535 1.75 -35.02 0.93
C SER A 535 1.92 -36.34 0.18
N ILE A 536 1.12 -37.34 0.52
CA ILE A 536 1.22 -38.70 -0.02
C ILE A 536 -0.12 -39.23 -0.51
N MET A 537 -0.06 -40.16 -1.48
CA MET A 537 -1.26 -40.79 -2.02
C MET A 537 -0.99 -42.20 -2.55
N CYS A 538 -1.85 -43.14 -2.19
CA CYS A 538 -1.91 -44.50 -2.72
C CYS A 538 -3.33 -44.85 -3.15
N GLY A 539 -3.51 -45.99 -3.83
CA GLY A 539 -4.82 -46.61 -4.01
C GLY A 539 -5.41 -47.10 -2.69
N TYR A 540 -6.64 -47.61 -2.72
CA TYR A 540 -7.29 -48.19 -1.54
C TYR A 540 -6.68 -49.55 -1.17
N ASN A 541 -5.43 -49.53 -0.71
CA ASN A 541 -4.63 -50.69 -0.35
C ASN A 541 -3.87 -50.41 0.96
N LYS A 542 -4.09 -51.25 1.97
CA LYS A 542 -3.47 -51.09 3.29
C LYS A 542 -1.94 -51.11 3.23
N ALA A 543 -1.35 -52.06 2.52
CA ALA A 543 0.10 -52.23 2.48
C ALA A 543 0.78 -50.99 1.88
N ASP A 544 0.19 -50.43 0.83
CA ASP A 544 0.75 -49.27 0.13
C ASP A 544 0.73 -48.00 0.99
N TRP A 545 -0.37 -47.74 1.70
CA TRP A 545 -0.46 -46.60 2.61
C TRP A 545 0.50 -46.75 3.79
N VAL A 546 0.66 -47.96 4.32
CA VAL A 546 1.62 -48.26 5.40
C VAL A 546 3.05 -48.05 4.93
N GLU A 547 3.42 -48.58 3.76
CA GLU A 547 4.75 -48.43 3.17
C GLU A 547 5.10 -46.96 2.93
N LEU A 548 4.25 -46.24 2.21
CA LEU A 548 4.52 -44.85 1.83
C LEU A 548 4.50 -43.89 3.03
N ALA A 549 3.59 -44.09 3.99
CA ALA A 549 3.57 -43.31 5.22
C ALA A 549 4.86 -43.50 6.03
N LYS A 550 5.34 -44.74 6.14
CA LYS A 550 6.61 -45.04 6.81
C LYS A 550 7.80 -44.41 6.09
N MET A 551 7.88 -44.52 4.76
CA MET A 551 8.93 -43.87 3.98
C MET A 551 8.97 -42.35 4.20
N ALA A 552 7.80 -41.71 4.21
CA ALA A 552 7.68 -40.27 4.42
C ALA A 552 8.03 -39.86 5.87
N GLU A 553 7.63 -40.63 6.87
CA GLU A 553 8.03 -40.41 8.27
C GLU A 553 9.54 -40.61 8.47
N ASP A 554 10.11 -41.70 7.97
CA ASP A 554 11.54 -42.02 8.07
C ASP A 554 12.43 -40.95 7.39
N SER A 555 11.87 -40.15 6.47
CA SER A 555 12.55 -39.02 5.85
C SER A 555 12.73 -37.80 6.77
N GLY A 556 12.04 -37.78 7.92
CA GLY A 556 12.07 -36.69 8.89
C GLY A 556 10.98 -35.64 8.69
N ALA A 557 9.91 -35.94 7.97
CA ALA A 557 8.77 -35.04 7.84
C ALA A 557 8.15 -34.73 9.22
N ASP A 558 7.72 -33.48 9.44
CA ASP A 558 7.08 -33.09 10.72
C ASP A 558 5.65 -33.64 10.82
N ALA A 559 4.98 -33.82 9.69
CA ALA A 559 3.64 -34.39 9.58
C ALA A 559 3.39 -34.97 8.17
N LEU A 560 2.29 -35.70 8.01
CA LEU A 560 1.81 -36.20 6.72
C LEU A 560 0.50 -35.51 6.30
N GLU A 561 0.29 -35.34 5.00
CA GLU A 561 -1.01 -34.97 4.44
C GLU A 561 -1.49 -36.06 3.47
N LEU A 562 -2.60 -36.73 3.81
CA LEU A 562 -3.18 -37.79 3.00
C LEU A 562 -4.04 -37.16 1.92
N ASN A 563 -3.60 -37.21 0.66
CA ASN A 563 -4.35 -36.65 -0.45
C ASN A 563 -5.46 -37.62 -0.88
N LEU A 564 -6.66 -37.43 -0.32
CA LEU A 564 -7.84 -38.22 -0.65
C LEU A 564 -8.75 -37.51 -1.66
N SER A 565 -8.25 -36.48 -2.36
CA SER A 565 -9.14 -35.45 -2.89
C SER A 565 -8.88 -35.01 -4.31
N CYS A 566 -7.84 -35.53 -4.98
CA CYS A 566 -7.56 -35.18 -6.37
C CYS A 566 -8.77 -35.55 -7.27
N PRO A 567 -9.45 -34.57 -7.91
CA PRO A 567 -10.71 -34.82 -8.60
C PRO A 567 -10.55 -35.38 -10.00
N HIS A 568 -9.32 -35.45 -10.54
CA HIS A 568 -9.08 -35.77 -11.94
C HIS A 568 -7.90 -36.74 -12.11
N GLY A 569 -8.02 -37.63 -13.11
CA GLY A 569 -7.00 -38.60 -13.53
C GLY A 569 -6.63 -39.70 -12.53
N MET A 570 -7.02 -39.55 -11.26
CA MET A 570 -6.74 -40.53 -10.19
C MET A 570 -7.98 -41.34 -9.79
N GLY A 571 -9.19 -40.79 -9.96
CA GLY A 571 -10.44 -41.49 -9.66
C GLY A 571 -10.65 -42.74 -10.52
N GLU A 572 -10.27 -42.69 -11.81
CA GLU A 572 -10.28 -43.84 -12.73
C GLU A 572 -9.35 -44.97 -12.29
N ARG A 573 -8.40 -44.68 -11.40
CA ARG A 573 -7.46 -45.64 -10.79
C ARG A 573 -7.88 -46.05 -9.37
N GLY A 574 -9.07 -45.67 -8.92
CA GLY A 574 -9.55 -45.94 -7.56
C GLY A 574 -8.79 -45.18 -6.46
N MET A 575 -8.24 -44.00 -6.78
CA MET A 575 -7.46 -43.15 -5.88
C MET A 575 -8.02 -41.73 -5.79
N GLY A 576 -7.52 -40.93 -4.83
CA GLY A 576 -7.91 -39.53 -4.69
C GLY A 576 -9.41 -39.39 -4.40
N LEU A 577 -10.12 -38.60 -5.22
CA LEU A 577 -11.55 -38.32 -5.05
C LEU A 577 -12.42 -39.57 -4.90
N ALA A 578 -12.06 -40.68 -5.56
CA ALA A 578 -12.78 -41.94 -5.43
C ALA A 578 -12.82 -42.45 -3.96
N CYS A 579 -11.78 -42.20 -3.18
CA CYS A 579 -11.73 -42.54 -1.75
C CYS A 579 -12.32 -41.41 -0.89
N GLY A 580 -12.02 -40.15 -1.19
CA GLY A 580 -12.41 -39.01 -0.34
C GLY A 580 -13.88 -38.64 -0.34
N GLN A 581 -14.70 -39.29 -1.16
CA GLN A 581 -16.16 -39.14 -1.16
C GLN A 581 -16.87 -40.22 -0.33
N ASP A 582 -16.15 -41.26 0.10
CA ASP A 582 -16.69 -42.36 0.90
C ASP A 582 -16.14 -42.29 2.35
N PRO A 583 -16.99 -41.98 3.34
CA PRO A 583 -16.58 -41.93 4.74
C PRO A 583 -15.89 -43.22 5.23
N VAL A 584 -16.34 -44.39 4.79
CA VAL A 584 -15.77 -45.68 5.23
C VAL A 584 -14.35 -45.84 4.72
N MET A 585 -14.09 -45.49 3.46
CA MET A 585 -12.74 -45.54 2.90
C MET A 585 -11.81 -44.55 3.58
N VAL A 586 -12.27 -43.32 3.84
CA VAL A 586 -11.49 -42.29 4.56
C VAL A 586 -11.12 -42.76 5.95
N MET A 587 -12.08 -43.28 6.71
CA MET A 587 -11.85 -43.81 8.05
C MET A 587 -10.81 -44.95 8.02
N ASN A 588 -10.94 -45.89 7.09
CA ASN A 588 -10.02 -47.02 6.99
C ASN A 588 -8.59 -46.61 6.60
N ILE A 589 -8.44 -45.70 5.64
CA ILE A 589 -7.13 -45.17 5.25
C ILE A 589 -6.47 -44.48 6.45
N CYS A 590 -7.22 -43.63 7.17
CA CYS A 590 -6.70 -42.96 8.37
C CYS A 590 -6.29 -43.98 9.44
N ARG A 591 -7.08 -45.04 9.66
CA ARG A 591 -6.70 -46.13 10.60
C ARG A 591 -5.41 -46.83 10.20
N TRP A 592 -5.23 -47.11 8.91
CA TRP A 592 -4.02 -47.77 8.42
C TRP A 592 -2.77 -46.91 8.63
N VAL A 593 -2.87 -45.61 8.33
CA VAL A 593 -1.78 -44.65 8.54
C VAL A 593 -1.51 -44.46 10.03
N ARG A 594 -2.53 -44.27 10.86
CA ARG A 594 -2.37 -44.09 12.33
C ARG A 594 -1.68 -45.28 12.99
N GLN A 595 -1.95 -46.51 12.53
CA GLN A 595 -1.31 -47.73 13.03
C GLN A 595 0.20 -47.79 12.75
N THR A 596 0.70 -46.95 11.83
CA THR A 596 2.08 -46.98 11.34
C THR A 596 2.85 -45.72 11.71
N ALA A 597 2.32 -44.55 11.32
CA ALA A 597 2.96 -43.26 11.58
C ALA A 597 2.80 -42.87 13.05
N LYS A 598 3.84 -42.30 13.65
CA LYS A 598 3.85 -41.69 14.99
C LYS A 598 3.72 -40.18 14.92
N ILE A 599 4.26 -39.55 13.87
CA ILE A 599 4.06 -38.13 13.59
C ILE A 599 2.57 -37.82 13.30
N PRO A 600 2.15 -36.55 13.46
CA PRO A 600 0.79 -36.15 13.12
C PRO A 600 0.47 -36.34 11.64
N PHE A 601 -0.78 -36.64 11.31
CA PHE A 601 -1.24 -36.62 9.92
C PHE A 601 -2.63 -36.03 9.72
N PHE A 602 -2.83 -35.46 8.53
CA PHE A 602 -4.04 -34.73 8.17
C PHE A 602 -4.68 -35.33 6.93
N ALA A 603 -5.99 -35.59 6.96
CA ALA A 603 -6.72 -35.98 5.76
C ALA A 603 -7.10 -34.74 4.95
N LYS A 604 -6.61 -34.62 3.70
CA LYS A 604 -7.02 -33.53 2.81
C LYS A 604 -8.35 -33.87 2.17
N LEU A 605 -9.36 -33.06 2.43
CA LEU A 605 -10.75 -33.29 2.07
C LEU A 605 -11.14 -32.62 0.75
N THR A 606 -12.06 -33.24 0.03
CA THR A 606 -12.59 -32.74 -1.24
C THR A 606 -13.84 -31.92 -0.95
N PRO A 607 -14.02 -30.74 -1.56
CA PRO A 607 -15.27 -30.01 -1.44
C PRO A 607 -16.39 -30.62 -2.29
N ASN A 608 -16.07 -31.63 -3.12
CA ASN A 608 -16.98 -32.26 -4.08
C ASN A 608 -17.79 -33.39 -3.42
N VAL A 609 -18.38 -33.12 -2.26
CA VAL A 609 -19.23 -34.04 -1.49
C VAL A 609 -20.48 -33.32 -1.01
N THR A 610 -21.56 -34.08 -0.80
CA THR A 610 -22.82 -33.53 -0.27
C THR A 610 -22.62 -32.95 1.12
N ASN A 611 -21.97 -33.70 2.01
CA ASN A 611 -21.68 -33.28 3.38
C ASN A 611 -20.22 -33.55 3.73
N ILE A 612 -19.41 -32.49 3.79
CA ILE A 612 -18.00 -32.60 4.12
C ILE A 612 -17.75 -32.92 5.60
N VAL A 613 -18.73 -32.64 6.47
CA VAL A 613 -18.63 -32.94 7.90
C VAL A 613 -18.55 -34.44 8.13
N ASP A 614 -19.33 -35.25 7.40
CA ASP A 614 -19.30 -36.71 7.54
C ASP A 614 -17.92 -37.29 7.19
N ILE A 615 -17.26 -36.72 6.17
CA ILE A 615 -15.90 -37.10 5.78
C ILE A 615 -14.88 -36.68 6.84
N ALA A 616 -15.03 -35.47 7.40
CA ALA A 616 -14.16 -34.99 8.47
C ALA A 616 -14.30 -35.83 9.75
N MET A 617 -15.53 -36.21 10.11
CA MET A 617 -15.83 -37.12 11.22
C MET A 617 -15.19 -38.49 10.98
N ALA A 618 -15.34 -39.05 9.79
CA ALA A 618 -14.70 -40.32 9.44
C ALA A 618 -13.16 -40.27 9.52
N ALA A 619 -12.54 -39.16 9.09
CA ALA A 619 -11.10 -38.97 9.25
C ALA A 619 -10.71 -38.91 10.74
N HIS A 620 -11.47 -38.18 11.55
CA HIS A 620 -11.27 -38.08 13.00
C HIS A 620 -11.41 -39.44 13.70
N GLU A 621 -12.49 -40.18 13.44
CA GLU A 621 -12.72 -41.55 13.96
C GLU A 621 -11.68 -42.55 13.44
N GLY A 622 -11.07 -42.26 12.30
CA GLY A 622 -9.97 -43.01 11.75
C GLY A 622 -8.62 -42.73 12.43
N GLY A 623 -8.56 -41.72 13.30
CA GLY A 623 -7.37 -41.34 14.04
C GLY A 623 -6.52 -40.25 13.38
N ALA A 624 -7.05 -39.51 12.40
CA ALA A 624 -6.35 -38.32 11.90
C ALA A 624 -6.24 -37.26 12.99
N ASP A 625 -5.10 -36.56 13.04
CA ASP A 625 -4.84 -35.49 14.01
C ASP A 625 -5.51 -34.17 13.62
N GLY A 626 -6.01 -34.08 12.38
CA GLY A 626 -6.71 -32.93 11.82
C GLY A 626 -7.10 -33.17 10.37
N VAL A 627 -7.63 -32.14 9.72
CA VAL A 627 -8.01 -32.18 8.31
C VAL A 627 -7.51 -30.95 7.55
N THR A 628 -7.21 -31.13 6.27
CA THR A 628 -7.01 -30.01 5.35
C THR A 628 -8.29 -29.75 4.57
N ALA A 629 -8.89 -28.57 4.75
CA ALA A 629 -10.15 -28.16 4.12
C ALA A 629 -9.92 -26.92 3.22
N THR A 630 -9.97 -27.02 1.89
CA THR A 630 -10.32 -28.18 1.06
C THR A 630 -9.44 -28.27 -0.17
N ASN A 631 -9.46 -29.38 -0.89
CA ASN A 631 -8.92 -29.44 -2.25
C ASN A 631 -9.75 -28.57 -3.23
N THR A 632 -9.41 -28.63 -4.51
CA THR A 632 -10.06 -27.92 -5.61
C THR A 632 -11.51 -28.36 -5.86
N VAL A 633 -12.31 -27.44 -6.39
CA VAL A 633 -13.70 -27.71 -6.81
C VAL A 633 -13.70 -28.25 -8.23
N SER A 634 -14.38 -29.37 -8.49
CA SER A 634 -14.45 -29.96 -9.82
C SER A 634 -15.21 -29.04 -10.79
N GLY A 635 -14.71 -28.87 -12.02
CA GLY A 635 -15.39 -28.06 -13.02
C GLY A 635 -14.79 -28.10 -14.42
N MET A 636 -15.37 -27.30 -15.31
CA MET A 636 -14.90 -27.02 -16.66
C MET A 636 -14.85 -25.50 -16.85
N MET A 637 -13.69 -24.95 -17.20
CA MET A 637 -13.49 -23.49 -17.16
C MET A 637 -14.17 -22.76 -18.32
N GLY A 638 -14.28 -23.42 -19.48
CA GLY A 638 -15.00 -22.86 -20.61
C GLY A 638 -14.72 -23.58 -21.92
N LEU A 639 -15.58 -23.29 -22.88
CA LEU A 639 -15.44 -23.67 -24.28
C LEU A 639 -15.22 -22.42 -25.12
N LYS A 640 -14.52 -22.58 -26.24
CA LYS A 640 -14.43 -21.56 -27.29
C LYS A 640 -15.72 -21.56 -28.11
N ALA A 641 -15.87 -20.53 -28.95
CA ALA A 641 -17.02 -20.41 -29.86
C ALA A 641 -17.15 -21.58 -30.85
N ASP A 642 -16.04 -22.26 -31.18
CA ASP A 642 -16.01 -23.47 -32.01
C ASP A 642 -16.32 -24.76 -31.23
N SER A 643 -16.83 -24.65 -30.01
CA SER A 643 -17.10 -25.74 -29.05
C SER A 643 -15.87 -26.48 -28.54
N THR A 644 -14.65 -26.08 -28.91
CA THR A 644 -13.44 -26.73 -28.39
C THR A 644 -13.11 -26.24 -26.97
N PRO A 645 -12.65 -27.11 -26.07
CA PRO A 645 -12.37 -26.73 -24.69
C PRO A 645 -11.06 -25.96 -24.52
N TRP A 646 -10.94 -25.28 -23.38
CA TRP A 646 -9.66 -24.78 -22.89
C TRP A 646 -9.45 -25.16 -21.41
N PRO A 647 -8.47 -26.03 -21.10
CA PRO A 647 -7.41 -26.56 -21.97
C PRO A 647 -7.94 -27.61 -22.98
N GLY A 648 -7.37 -27.62 -24.18
CA GLY A 648 -7.61 -28.62 -25.23
C GLY A 648 -6.33 -29.36 -25.61
N ILE A 649 -6.31 -30.68 -25.45
CA ILE A 649 -5.13 -31.54 -25.47
C ILE A 649 -5.04 -32.32 -26.78
N GLY A 650 -3.84 -32.32 -27.37
CA GLY A 650 -3.51 -33.05 -28.59
C GLY A 650 -4.28 -32.57 -29.83
N LYS A 651 -4.11 -33.28 -30.96
CA LYS A 651 -4.78 -32.95 -32.23
C LYS A 651 -6.30 -32.94 -32.11
N GLY A 652 -6.85 -33.82 -31.28
CA GLY A 652 -8.29 -33.92 -31.03
C GLY A 652 -8.85 -32.84 -30.09
N LYS A 653 -8.01 -31.93 -29.56
CA LYS A 653 -8.39 -30.87 -28.61
C LYS A 653 -9.29 -31.38 -27.46
N ARG A 654 -8.97 -32.57 -26.92
CA ARG A 654 -9.79 -33.20 -25.87
C ARG A 654 -9.57 -32.53 -24.51
N THR A 655 -10.50 -32.68 -23.58
CA THR A 655 -10.33 -32.25 -22.19
C THR A 655 -10.97 -33.23 -21.22
N THR A 656 -10.75 -33.02 -19.92
CA THR A 656 -11.48 -33.68 -18.83
C THR A 656 -11.86 -32.62 -17.79
N TYR A 657 -12.69 -32.98 -16.81
CA TYR A 657 -12.98 -32.09 -15.69
C TYR A 657 -11.72 -31.81 -14.89
N GLY A 658 -11.51 -30.55 -14.53
CA GLY A 658 -10.35 -30.11 -13.77
C GLY A 658 -10.72 -29.58 -12.39
N GLY A 659 -9.70 -29.29 -11.58
CA GLY A 659 -9.84 -28.64 -10.30
C GLY A 659 -9.75 -27.12 -10.41
N VAL A 660 -10.81 -26.42 -10.04
CA VAL A 660 -10.88 -24.96 -9.86
C VAL A 660 -10.25 -24.57 -8.52
N SER A 661 -9.35 -23.60 -8.54
CA SER A 661 -8.66 -23.03 -7.38
C SER A 661 -8.78 -21.50 -7.36
N GLY A 662 -8.28 -20.85 -6.31
CA GLY A 662 -8.25 -19.39 -6.20
C GLY A 662 -9.48 -18.80 -5.51
N ASN A 663 -9.61 -17.47 -5.57
CA ASN A 663 -10.61 -16.73 -4.79
C ASN A 663 -12.05 -17.10 -5.14
N ALA A 664 -12.31 -17.56 -6.36
CA ALA A 664 -13.64 -18.02 -6.77
C ALA A 664 -14.17 -19.18 -5.91
N ILE A 665 -13.29 -19.99 -5.30
CA ILE A 665 -13.72 -21.09 -4.42
C ILE A 665 -13.67 -20.75 -2.93
N ARG A 666 -13.17 -19.56 -2.55
CA ARG A 666 -13.07 -19.13 -1.14
C ARG A 666 -14.39 -19.28 -0.37
N PRO A 667 -15.57 -18.91 -0.91
CA PRO A 667 -16.83 -19.08 -0.18
C PRO A 667 -17.15 -20.54 0.14
N ILE A 668 -16.81 -21.47 -0.75
CA ILE A 668 -17.00 -22.92 -0.55
C ILE A 668 -16.07 -23.41 0.57
N THR A 669 -14.82 -22.96 0.57
CA THR A 669 -13.84 -23.31 1.60
C THR A 669 -14.19 -22.71 2.96
N LEU A 670 -14.62 -21.45 3.03
CA LEU A 670 -15.06 -20.83 4.30
C LEU A 670 -16.25 -21.59 4.90
N ARG A 671 -17.21 -22.01 4.07
CA ARG A 671 -18.30 -22.88 4.50
C ARG A 671 -17.77 -24.22 5.04
N ALA A 672 -16.86 -24.87 4.34
CA ALA A 672 -16.30 -26.15 4.77
C ALA A 672 -15.58 -26.03 6.12
N VAL A 673 -14.67 -25.06 6.26
CA VAL A 673 -13.91 -24.82 7.49
C VAL A 673 -14.83 -24.53 8.66
N SER A 674 -15.80 -23.61 8.49
CA SER A 674 -16.74 -23.27 9.57
C SER A 674 -17.69 -24.40 9.93
N ALA A 675 -18.17 -25.18 8.96
CA ALA A 675 -19.02 -26.34 9.23
C ALA A 675 -18.26 -27.42 10.02
N ILE A 676 -17.02 -27.74 9.63
CA ILE A 676 -16.16 -28.69 10.34
C ILE A 676 -15.85 -28.16 11.74
N GLY A 677 -15.44 -26.89 11.89
CA GLY A 677 -15.11 -26.29 13.18
C GLY A 677 -16.29 -26.25 14.16
N ARG A 678 -17.53 -26.16 13.66
CA ARG A 678 -18.74 -26.27 14.50
C ARG A 678 -19.07 -27.70 14.88
N ALA A 679 -18.90 -28.65 13.96
CA ALA A 679 -19.24 -30.05 14.19
C ALA A 679 -18.20 -30.79 15.03
N LEU A 680 -16.93 -30.40 14.91
CA LEU A 680 -15.79 -30.97 15.63
C LEU A 680 -14.99 -29.86 16.34
N PRO A 681 -15.52 -29.25 17.42
CA PRO A 681 -14.83 -28.17 18.13
C PRO A 681 -13.44 -28.59 18.61
N GLY A 682 -12.43 -27.79 18.30
CA GLY A 682 -11.03 -28.06 18.67
C GLY A 682 -10.31 -29.05 17.76
N PHE A 683 -11.00 -29.68 16.79
CA PHE A 683 -10.34 -30.54 15.81
C PHE A 683 -9.50 -29.68 14.85
N PRO A 684 -8.19 -29.93 14.71
CA PRO A 684 -7.29 -29.09 13.91
C PRO A 684 -7.67 -29.02 12.42
N ILE A 685 -7.70 -27.80 11.87
CA ILE A 685 -8.01 -27.55 10.47
C ILE A 685 -6.89 -26.74 9.81
N LEU A 686 -6.37 -27.26 8.70
CA LEU A 686 -5.52 -26.54 7.77
C LEU A 686 -6.40 -26.00 6.63
N ALA A 687 -6.59 -24.69 6.55
CA ALA A 687 -7.45 -24.10 5.51
C ALA A 687 -6.71 -24.00 4.17
N THR A 688 -7.38 -24.31 3.06
CA THR A 688 -6.88 -24.00 1.72
C THR A 688 -7.99 -23.80 0.70
N GLY A 689 -7.92 -22.68 -0.02
CA GLY A 689 -8.94 -22.28 -1.00
C GLY A 689 -9.12 -20.77 -1.05
N GLY A 690 -8.40 -20.12 -1.97
CA GLY A 690 -8.54 -18.69 -2.21
C GLY A 690 -8.00 -17.77 -1.11
N ILE A 691 -7.00 -18.21 -0.33
CA ILE A 691 -6.26 -17.36 0.61
C ILE A 691 -5.20 -16.58 -0.18
N ASP A 692 -5.26 -15.25 -0.12
CA ASP A 692 -4.45 -14.34 -0.93
C ASP A 692 -3.99 -13.07 -0.19
N SER A 693 -4.30 -12.93 1.10
CA SER A 693 -3.87 -11.82 1.94
C SER A 693 -3.91 -12.21 3.42
N ALA A 694 -3.36 -11.34 4.27
CA ALA A 694 -3.51 -11.46 5.72
C ALA A 694 -4.97 -11.31 6.17
N GLU A 695 -5.74 -10.42 5.54
CA GLU A 695 -7.17 -10.22 5.85
C GLU A 695 -7.96 -11.50 5.57
N THR A 696 -7.73 -12.12 4.41
CA THR A 696 -8.44 -13.35 4.03
C THR A 696 -7.93 -14.55 4.84
N GLY A 697 -6.65 -14.59 5.18
CA GLY A 697 -6.11 -15.54 6.15
C GLY A 697 -6.78 -15.44 7.52
N LEU A 698 -6.96 -14.22 8.05
CA LEU A 698 -7.64 -13.99 9.32
C LEU A 698 -9.11 -14.44 9.29
N GLN A 699 -9.79 -14.34 8.15
CA GLN A 699 -11.15 -14.88 8.00
C GLN A 699 -11.18 -16.40 8.23
N PHE A 700 -10.20 -17.14 7.71
CA PHE A 700 -10.11 -18.59 7.92
C PHE A 700 -9.73 -18.95 9.36
N LEU A 701 -8.86 -18.17 10.00
CA LEU A 701 -8.57 -18.32 11.43
C LEU A 701 -9.86 -18.13 12.24
N HIS A 702 -10.58 -17.02 12.04
CA HIS A 702 -11.87 -16.77 12.67
C HIS A 702 -12.92 -17.87 12.38
N ALA A 703 -12.87 -18.50 11.21
CA ALA A 703 -13.75 -19.60 10.83
C ALA A 703 -13.37 -20.95 11.46
N GLY A 704 -12.21 -21.07 12.12
CA GLY A 704 -11.80 -22.25 12.89
C GLY A 704 -10.54 -22.95 12.39
N ALA A 705 -9.86 -22.44 11.36
CA ALA A 705 -8.56 -22.97 10.95
C ALA A 705 -7.42 -22.51 11.89
N SER A 706 -6.37 -23.32 12.00
CA SER A 706 -5.16 -22.96 12.75
C SER A 706 -4.03 -22.50 11.84
N VAL A 707 -3.92 -23.08 10.65
CA VAL A 707 -2.90 -22.73 9.64
C VAL A 707 -3.53 -22.65 8.24
N LEU A 708 -2.81 -22.00 7.33
CA LEU A 708 -3.33 -21.46 6.07
C LEU A 708 -2.43 -21.90 4.92
N GLN A 709 -2.92 -22.75 4.01
CA GLN A 709 -2.16 -23.18 2.83
C GLN A 709 -2.52 -22.35 1.59
N ILE A 710 -1.49 -21.87 0.88
CA ILE A 710 -1.60 -20.99 -0.27
C ILE A 710 -1.06 -21.66 -1.54
N CYS A 711 -1.77 -21.47 -2.65
CA CYS A 711 -1.36 -21.90 -4.00
C CYS A 711 -1.57 -20.79 -5.03
N SER A 712 -2.83 -20.49 -5.34
CA SER A 712 -3.19 -19.63 -6.48
C SER A 712 -2.68 -18.19 -6.35
N ALA A 713 -2.54 -17.66 -5.13
CA ALA A 713 -1.95 -16.34 -4.93
C ALA A 713 -0.46 -16.31 -5.33
N VAL A 714 0.30 -17.37 -5.00
CA VAL A 714 1.69 -17.52 -5.47
C VAL A 714 1.75 -17.74 -6.98
N GLN A 715 0.79 -18.46 -7.58
CA GLN A 715 0.72 -18.59 -9.04
C GLN A 715 0.41 -17.25 -9.74
N ASN A 716 -0.36 -16.37 -9.10
CA ASN A 716 -0.62 -15.02 -9.57
C ASN A 716 0.59 -14.08 -9.38
N GLN A 717 1.56 -14.46 -8.55
CA GLN A 717 2.67 -13.62 -8.13
C GLN A 717 3.95 -14.47 -7.92
N ASP A 718 4.50 -14.49 -6.69
CA ASP A 718 5.73 -15.17 -6.34
C ASP A 718 5.83 -15.34 -4.81
N PHE A 719 6.95 -15.89 -4.33
CA PHE A 719 7.13 -16.24 -2.93
C PHE A 719 7.26 -15.06 -1.97
N THR A 720 7.51 -13.83 -2.45
CA THR A 720 7.68 -12.66 -1.55
C THR A 720 6.37 -12.22 -0.90
N LEU A 721 5.22 -12.77 -1.34
CA LEU A 721 3.91 -12.55 -0.71
C LEU A 721 3.88 -12.88 0.79
N ILE A 722 4.77 -13.76 1.27
CA ILE A 722 4.82 -14.10 2.68
C ILE A 722 5.14 -12.91 3.59
N GLU A 723 6.01 -12.00 3.14
CA GLU A 723 6.32 -10.79 3.91
C GLU A 723 5.07 -9.94 4.10
N ASP A 724 4.30 -9.75 3.02
CA ASP A 724 3.00 -9.07 3.05
C ASP A 724 2.02 -9.75 4.02
N TYR A 725 1.91 -11.08 3.96
CA TYR A 725 0.97 -11.83 4.80
C TYR A 725 1.32 -11.74 6.28
N CYS A 726 2.62 -11.87 6.61
CA CYS A 726 3.10 -11.75 7.98
C CYS A 726 2.89 -10.34 8.54
N LEU A 727 3.32 -9.30 7.82
CA LEU A 727 3.15 -7.91 8.27
C LEU A 727 1.67 -7.53 8.36
N GLY A 728 0.86 -7.98 7.41
CA GLY A 728 -0.58 -7.72 7.42
C GLY A 728 -1.27 -8.37 8.61
N LEU A 729 -0.89 -9.59 8.98
CA LEU A 729 -1.49 -10.29 10.12
C LEU A 729 -1.04 -9.65 11.44
N LYS A 730 0.25 -9.30 11.57
CA LYS A 730 0.77 -8.55 12.71
C LYS A 730 0.00 -7.25 12.92
N ALA A 731 -0.22 -6.47 11.85
CA ALA A 731 -0.98 -5.24 11.92
C ALA A 731 -2.45 -5.48 12.32
N LEU A 732 -3.13 -6.46 11.72
CA LEU A 732 -4.52 -6.79 12.06
C LEU A 732 -4.70 -7.20 13.53
N LEU A 733 -3.72 -7.90 14.11
CA LEU A 733 -3.73 -8.26 15.53
C LEU A 733 -3.39 -7.05 16.41
N TYR A 734 -2.35 -6.28 16.05
CA TYR A 734 -1.94 -5.08 16.79
C TYR A 734 -3.08 -4.06 16.90
N LEU A 735 -3.74 -3.73 15.79
CA LEU A 735 -4.80 -2.71 15.75
C LEU A 735 -6.01 -3.09 16.62
N LYS A 736 -6.25 -4.39 16.86
CA LYS A 736 -7.30 -4.81 17.81
C LYS A 736 -7.03 -4.35 19.24
N SER A 737 -5.78 -4.06 19.59
CA SER A 737 -5.36 -3.60 20.92
C SER A 737 -5.45 -2.07 21.12
N VAL A 738 -5.77 -1.32 20.08
CA VAL A 738 -5.81 0.15 20.10
C VAL A 738 -7.27 0.63 20.12
N GLU A 739 -7.67 1.39 21.13
CA GLU A 739 -9.08 1.75 21.37
C GLU A 739 -9.61 2.78 20.37
N GLU A 740 -8.78 3.77 20.08
CA GLU A 740 -9.07 4.90 19.20
C GLU A 740 -9.37 4.45 17.77
N LEU A 741 -8.94 3.25 17.41
CA LEU A 741 -9.12 2.64 16.09
C LEU A 741 -10.25 1.61 16.03
N THR A 742 -11.07 1.47 17.08
CA THR A 742 -12.17 0.49 17.14
C THR A 742 -13.19 0.65 15.98
N GLY A 743 -13.34 1.87 15.44
CA GLY A 743 -14.20 2.13 14.28
C GLY A 743 -13.65 1.67 12.93
N TRP A 744 -12.41 1.18 12.87
CA TRP A 744 -11.77 0.70 11.64
C TRP A 744 -12.18 -0.73 11.34
N ASP A 745 -12.31 -1.05 10.05
CA ASP A 745 -12.43 -2.45 9.59
C ASP A 745 -11.05 -2.99 9.24
N GLY A 746 -10.43 -3.68 10.21
CA GLY A 746 -9.06 -4.15 10.08
C GLY A 746 -8.09 -2.98 9.94
N GLN A 747 -7.48 -2.83 8.76
CA GLN A 747 -6.60 -1.70 8.45
C GLN A 747 -7.32 -0.55 7.71
N SER A 748 -8.60 -0.70 7.35
CA SER A 748 -9.35 0.32 6.63
C SER A 748 -9.96 1.35 7.59
N PRO A 749 -9.61 2.65 7.48
CA PRO A 749 -10.26 3.68 8.26
C PRO A 749 -11.74 3.82 7.86
N PRO A 750 -12.59 4.34 8.76
CA PRO A 750 -13.96 4.70 8.41
C PRO A 750 -13.99 5.55 7.14
N THR A 751 -14.81 5.16 6.16
CA THR A 751 -14.90 5.92 4.92
C THR A 751 -15.54 7.28 5.18
N LEU A 752 -14.74 8.33 4.98
CA LEU A 752 -15.17 9.71 5.04
C LEU A 752 -15.98 10.05 3.78
N ARG A 753 -16.92 10.99 3.90
CA ARG A 753 -17.60 11.57 2.73
C ARG A 753 -16.58 12.17 1.79
N HIS A 754 -16.54 11.65 0.57
CA HIS A 754 -15.53 12.04 -0.41
C HIS A 754 -16.09 12.14 -1.83
N GLN A 755 -15.43 12.95 -2.64
CA GLN A 755 -15.55 12.93 -4.10
C GLN A 755 -14.15 12.76 -4.68
N LYS A 756 -13.98 11.75 -5.54
CA LYS A 756 -12.67 11.37 -6.11
C LYS A 756 -11.58 11.15 -5.04
N GLY A 757 -11.97 10.60 -3.87
CA GLY A 757 -11.07 10.37 -2.73
C GLY A 757 -10.70 11.63 -1.92
N LYS A 758 -11.18 12.82 -2.31
CA LYS A 758 -10.97 14.06 -1.55
C LYS A 758 -12.14 14.30 -0.59
N PRO A 759 -11.89 14.66 0.68
CA PRO A 759 -12.97 14.97 1.63
C PRO A 759 -13.91 16.05 1.12
N VAL A 760 -15.22 15.83 1.27
CA VAL A 760 -16.23 16.86 0.95
C VAL A 760 -16.30 17.85 2.11
N PRO A 761 -16.03 19.15 1.90
CA PRO A 761 -16.13 20.15 2.96
C PRO A 761 -17.56 20.25 3.47
N ARG A 762 -17.75 20.23 4.79
CA ARG A 762 -19.05 20.53 5.40
C ARG A 762 -19.25 22.05 5.42
N VAL A 763 -20.08 22.54 4.51
CA VAL A 763 -20.45 23.96 4.38
C VAL A 763 -21.95 24.06 4.59
N GLU A 764 -22.39 24.84 5.59
CA GLU A 764 -23.80 24.93 6.00
C GLU A 764 -24.72 25.27 4.82
N GLU A 765 -24.28 26.17 3.94
CA GLU A 765 -25.02 26.58 2.75
C GLU A 765 -25.18 25.46 1.70
N LEU A 766 -24.46 24.33 1.82
CA LEU A 766 -24.57 23.15 0.96
C LEU A 766 -25.25 21.97 1.66
N VAL A 767 -25.34 21.96 2.98
CA VAL A 767 -25.92 20.83 3.74
C VAL A 767 -27.41 20.71 3.40
N GLY A 768 -27.80 19.56 2.85
CA GLY A 768 -29.20 19.26 2.52
C GLY A 768 -29.70 19.88 1.21
N LYS A 769 -28.84 20.54 0.42
CA LYS A 769 -29.22 21.07 -0.90
C LYS A 769 -29.14 20.05 -2.03
N SER A 770 -28.48 18.91 -1.81
CA SER A 770 -28.43 17.80 -2.77
C SER A 770 -27.99 18.26 -4.16
N LEU A 771 -26.81 18.88 -4.26
CA LEU A 771 -26.25 19.41 -5.53
C LEU A 771 -25.26 18.41 -6.13
N PRO A 772 -25.52 17.82 -7.30
CA PRO A 772 -24.60 16.87 -7.93
C PRO A 772 -23.36 17.57 -8.48
N SER A 773 -22.31 16.79 -8.73
CA SER A 773 -21.00 17.33 -9.17
C SER A 773 -20.90 17.47 -10.70
N PHE A 774 -21.95 17.96 -11.37
CA PHE A 774 -21.96 18.25 -12.81
C PHE A 774 -22.86 19.44 -13.17
N GLY A 775 -22.71 19.97 -14.39
CA GLY A 775 -23.62 20.97 -14.96
C GLY A 775 -23.74 22.26 -14.14
N PRO A 776 -24.94 22.89 -14.07
CA PRO A 776 -25.14 24.13 -13.32
C PRO A 776 -24.96 23.95 -11.80
N TYR A 777 -25.25 22.75 -11.28
CA TYR A 777 -25.09 22.42 -9.86
C TYR A 777 -23.62 22.47 -9.40
N LEU A 778 -22.69 22.03 -10.26
CA LEU A 778 -21.27 22.14 -9.98
C LEU A 778 -20.81 23.60 -9.94
N LEU A 779 -21.37 24.47 -10.77
CA LEU A 779 -21.08 25.92 -10.74
C LEU A 779 -21.56 26.54 -9.43
N GLU A 780 -22.80 26.29 -9.02
CA GLU A 780 -23.32 26.75 -7.73
C GLU A 780 -22.45 26.24 -6.57
N LYS A 781 -22.12 24.93 -6.56
CA LYS A 781 -21.25 24.34 -5.53
C LYS A 781 -19.87 25.02 -5.50
N THR A 782 -19.31 25.34 -6.66
CA THR A 782 -18.02 26.03 -6.77
C THR A 782 -18.08 27.47 -6.27
N GLU A 783 -19.16 28.20 -6.58
CA GLU A 783 -19.40 29.57 -6.12
C GLU A 783 -19.57 29.64 -4.61
N VAL A 784 -20.43 28.79 -4.04
CA VAL A 784 -20.64 28.71 -2.58
C VAL A 784 -19.35 28.35 -1.86
N LEU A 785 -18.57 27.39 -2.38
CA LEU A 785 -17.27 27.05 -1.82
C LEU A 785 -16.27 28.22 -1.90
N ALA A 786 -16.28 28.98 -2.99
CA ALA A 786 -15.43 30.16 -3.13
C ALA A 786 -15.81 31.26 -2.14
N GLU A 787 -17.11 31.51 -1.93
CA GLU A 787 -17.61 32.44 -0.92
C GLU A 787 -17.27 31.99 0.50
N TYR A 788 -17.46 30.70 0.81
CA TYR A 788 -17.06 30.11 2.08
C TYR A 788 -15.57 30.34 2.37
N LYS A 789 -14.70 30.13 1.37
CA LYS A 789 -13.25 30.41 1.51
C LYS A 789 -12.94 31.89 1.71
N LYS A 790 -13.71 32.81 1.12
CA LYS A 790 -13.59 34.26 1.41
C LYS A 790 -13.99 34.57 2.85
N LYS A 791 -15.13 34.04 3.32
CA LYS A 791 -15.56 34.20 4.73
C LYS A 791 -14.50 33.71 5.71
N LEU A 792 -13.87 32.56 5.45
CA LEU A 792 -12.77 32.04 6.26
C LEU A 792 -11.52 32.95 6.29
N LYS A 793 -11.30 33.77 5.26
CA LYS A 793 -10.21 34.76 5.25
C LYS A 793 -10.53 35.93 6.18
N ASP A 794 -11.80 36.32 6.28
CA ASP A 794 -12.26 37.50 7.03
C ASP A 794 -12.48 37.20 8.51
N VAL A 795 -12.79 35.95 8.87
CA VAL A 795 -12.84 35.48 10.25
C VAL A 795 -11.40 35.32 10.76
N ASN A 796 -10.93 36.28 11.55
CA ASN A 796 -9.59 36.34 12.14
C ASN A 796 -9.36 35.31 13.28
N ASP A 797 -10.17 34.24 13.29
CA ASP A 797 -10.14 33.23 14.34
C ASP A 797 -9.02 32.24 14.09
N ASN A 798 -8.37 31.91 15.20
CA ASN A 798 -7.41 30.85 15.34
C ASN A 798 -7.99 29.56 14.75
N PHE A 799 -7.61 29.20 13.51
CA PHE A 799 -7.51 27.80 13.12
C PHE A 799 -6.32 27.19 13.89
N MET A 800 -6.47 27.10 15.22
CA MET A 800 -5.85 26.04 15.98
C MET A 800 -6.65 24.81 15.61
N GLY A 801 -6.28 24.16 14.50
CA GLY A 801 -6.83 22.85 14.18
C GLY A 801 -6.74 22.00 15.42
N ASP A 802 -7.82 21.31 15.77
CA ASP A 802 -8.03 20.56 17.00
C ASP A 802 -6.72 19.87 17.45
N THR A 803 -5.93 20.52 18.32
CA THR A 803 -4.59 20.03 18.71
C THR A 803 -4.69 18.91 19.74
N ASN A 804 -5.90 18.39 19.96
CA ASN A 804 -6.26 17.47 21.02
C ASN A 804 -6.28 15.99 20.60
N THR A 805 -5.99 15.66 19.34
CA THR A 805 -5.77 14.25 18.97
C THR A 805 -4.33 13.86 19.28
N ALA A 806 -4.17 12.90 20.20
CA ALA A 806 -2.88 12.30 20.49
C ALA A 806 -2.24 11.78 19.20
N ARG A 807 -0.96 12.15 18.96
CA ARG A 807 -0.18 11.67 17.81
C ARG A 807 0.03 10.16 17.86
N VAL A 808 0.23 9.63 19.06
CA VAL A 808 0.57 8.23 19.33
C VAL A 808 -0.56 7.59 20.11
N PHE A 809 -1.06 6.46 19.61
CA PHE A 809 -2.02 5.60 20.31
C PHE A 809 -1.28 4.40 20.90
N MET A 810 -1.53 4.15 22.18
CA MET A 810 -0.90 3.05 22.91
C MET A 810 -1.87 1.87 23.03
N PRO A 811 -1.40 0.62 22.92
CA PRO A 811 -2.23 -0.54 23.22
C PRO A 811 -2.83 -0.44 24.63
N ASN A 812 -4.16 -0.51 24.74
CA ASN A 812 -4.87 -0.46 26.03
C ASN A 812 -5.16 -1.85 26.60
N LYS A 813 -4.89 -2.90 25.82
CA LYS A 813 -5.07 -4.31 26.17
C LYS A 813 -4.01 -5.17 25.47
N PRO A 814 -3.79 -6.43 25.90
CA PRO A 814 -2.83 -7.30 25.24
C PRO A 814 -3.16 -7.51 23.75
N VAL A 815 -2.13 -7.48 22.90
CA VAL A 815 -2.26 -7.85 21.49
C VAL A 815 -2.68 -9.32 21.41
N PRO A 816 -3.79 -9.68 20.73
CA PRO A 816 -4.22 -11.07 20.61
C PRO A 816 -3.17 -11.90 19.86
N ALA A 817 -2.88 -13.10 20.37
CA ALA A 817 -2.12 -14.10 19.62
C ALA A 817 -3.03 -14.79 18.58
N VAL A 818 -2.43 -15.52 17.63
CA VAL A 818 -3.20 -16.29 16.63
C VAL A 818 -4.21 -17.22 17.28
N LYS A 819 -3.82 -17.93 18.36
CA LYS A 819 -4.72 -18.84 19.10
C LYS A 819 -5.97 -18.14 19.65
N ASP A 820 -5.89 -16.85 19.97
CA ASP A 820 -6.98 -16.10 20.61
C ASP A 820 -8.08 -15.70 19.62
N VAL A 821 -7.76 -15.71 18.33
CA VAL A 821 -8.68 -15.35 17.24
C VAL A 821 -9.28 -16.58 16.54
N ILE A 822 -8.71 -17.77 16.71
CA ILE A 822 -9.25 -19.00 16.09
C ILE A 822 -10.72 -19.22 16.50
N ALA A 823 -11.56 -19.57 15.53
CA ALA A 823 -12.98 -19.90 15.70
C ALA A 823 -13.89 -18.78 16.26
N ARG A 824 -13.40 -17.54 16.39
CA ARG A 824 -14.19 -16.41 16.93
C ARG A 824 -15.46 -16.10 16.15
N ALA A 825 -15.52 -16.40 14.85
CA ALA A 825 -16.69 -16.15 14.01
C ALA A 825 -17.78 -17.22 14.15
N LEU A 826 -17.47 -18.40 14.70
CA LEU A 826 -18.43 -19.53 14.72
C LEU A 826 -19.71 -19.21 15.49
N LYS A 827 -19.63 -18.37 16.53
CA LYS A 827 -20.79 -17.92 17.32
C LYS A 827 -21.83 -17.13 16.51
N HIS A 828 -21.46 -16.61 15.35
CA HIS A 828 -22.33 -15.85 14.45
C HIS A 828 -22.94 -16.70 13.33
N ILE A 829 -22.63 -18.00 13.28
CA ILE A 829 -23.05 -18.90 12.21
C ILE A 829 -24.08 -19.89 12.77
N GLY A 830 -25.30 -19.82 12.25
CA GLY A 830 -26.46 -20.56 12.75
C GLY A 830 -27.39 -21.08 11.66
N ALA A 831 -28.47 -21.73 12.08
CA ALA A 831 -29.58 -22.05 11.19
C ALA A 831 -30.37 -20.79 10.84
N TYR A 832 -31.10 -20.79 9.72
CA TYR A 832 -31.90 -19.64 9.28
C TYR A 832 -32.95 -19.22 10.33
N GLU A 833 -33.57 -20.19 11.01
CA GLU A 833 -34.58 -19.94 12.05
C GLU A 833 -34.04 -19.22 13.29
N GLN A 834 -32.71 -19.14 13.44
CA GLN A 834 -32.05 -18.41 14.53
C GLN A 834 -31.80 -16.94 14.17
N LEU A 835 -32.10 -16.52 12.92
CA LEU A 835 -31.95 -15.14 12.48
C LEU A 835 -33.22 -14.36 12.80
N ASP A 836 -33.06 -13.20 13.44
CA ASP A 836 -34.19 -12.34 13.80
C ASP A 836 -34.81 -11.71 12.55
N ASN A 837 -36.07 -12.07 12.26
CA ASN A 837 -36.81 -11.52 11.12
C ASN A 837 -37.60 -10.25 11.46
N GLN A 838 -37.57 -9.78 12.70
CA GLN A 838 -38.14 -8.52 13.18
C GLN A 838 -37.12 -7.37 13.11
N GLU A 839 -35.83 -7.65 13.30
CA GLU A 839 -34.73 -6.67 13.18
C GLU A 839 -34.35 -6.38 11.71
N GLN A 840 -35.31 -5.86 10.94
CA GLN A 840 -35.12 -5.54 9.53
C GLN A 840 -34.34 -4.24 9.31
N VAL A 841 -33.74 -4.10 8.13
CA VAL A 841 -32.98 -2.90 7.71
C VAL A 841 -33.56 -2.27 6.45
N ILE A 842 -33.20 -1.03 6.17
CA ILE A 842 -33.42 -0.33 4.89
C ILE A 842 -32.10 0.25 4.38
N ALA A 843 -32.01 0.49 3.08
CA ALA A 843 -30.87 1.19 2.50
C ALA A 843 -30.96 2.70 2.79
N LEU A 844 -29.81 3.33 2.99
CA LEU A 844 -29.64 4.78 3.10
C LEU A 844 -28.50 5.20 2.17
N ILE A 845 -28.74 6.18 1.30
CA ILE A 845 -27.76 6.68 0.33
C ILE A 845 -27.20 8.01 0.83
N ASP A 846 -25.88 8.16 0.79
CA ASP A 846 -25.19 9.42 1.03
C ASP A 846 -25.02 10.18 -0.30
N GLU A 847 -25.84 11.21 -0.50
CA GLU A 847 -25.86 11.99 -1.74
C GLU A 847 -24.53 12.69 -2.03
N GLU A 848 -23.77 13.09 -1.00
CA GLU A 848 -22.47 13.73 -1.18
C GLU A 848 -21.40 12.76 -1.70
N MET A 849 -21.60 11.45 -1.54
CA MET A 849 -20.71 10.39 -2.06
C MET A 849 -21.22 9.80 -3.37
N CYS A 850 -22.48 10.03 -3.72
CA CYS A 850 -23.07 9.52 -4.95
C CYS A 850 -22.37 10.10 -6.18
N ILE A 851 -22.24 9.27 -7.22
CA ILE A 851 -21.71 9.67 -8.53
C ILE A 851 -22.77 9.54 -9.63
N ASN A 852 -24.06 9.50 -9.24
CA ASN A 852 -25.21 9.64 -10.13
C ASN A 852 -25.33 8.54 -11.22
N CYS A 853 -24.75 7.36 -10.99
CA CYS A 853 -24.70 6.29 -12.00
C CYS A 853 -26.02 5.52 -12.20
N GLY A 854 -27.02 5.67 -11.31
CA GLY A 854 -28.30 4.97 -11.38
C GLY A 854 -28.25 3.45 -11.17
N LYS A 855 -27.10 2.84 -10.85
CA LYS A 855 -27.00 1.37 -10.68
C LYS A 855 -27.90 0.83 -9.58
N CYS A 856 -27.99 1.52 -8.44
CA CYS A 856 -28.89 1.15 -7.35
C CYS A 856 -30.36 1.12 -7.81
N TYR A 857 -30.77 2.16 -8.55
CA TYR A 857 -32.09 2.28 -9.15
C TYR A 857 -32.39 1.11 -10.10
N MET A 858 -31.52 0.87 -11.09
CA MET A 858 -31.69 -0.22 -12.06
C MET A 858 -31.80 -1.60 -11.37
N THR A 859 -30.91 -1.88 -10.41
CA THR A 859 -30.93 -3.15 -9.68
C THR A 859 -32.18 -3.30 -8.81
N CYS A 860 -32.67 -2.23 -8.18
CA CYS A 860 -33.91 -2.31 -7.41
C CYS A 860 -35.15 -2.49 -8.31
N ASN A 861 -35.11 -1.93 -9.52
CA ASN A 861 -36.22 -2.06 -10.46
C ASN A 861 -36.31 -3.46 -11.05
N ASP A 862 -35.23 -3.97 -11.62
CA ASP A 862 -35.28 -5.19 -12.42
C ASP A 862 -34.86 -6.44 -11.63
N SER A 863 -34.44 -6.26 -10.37
CA SER A 863 -34.02 -7.34 -9.48
C SER A 863 -34.44 -7.13 -8.03
N GLY A 864 -35.41 -6.24 -7.78
CA GLY A 864 -35.85 -5.87 -6.44
C GLY A 864 -37.32 -5.49 -6.37
N TYR A 865 -37.59 -4.36 -5.73
CA TYR A 865 -38.92 -3.96 -5.26
C TYR A 865 -39.37 -2.59 -5.78
N GLN A 866 -38.69 -2.07 -6.81
CA GLN A 866 -38.97 -0.75 -7.40
C GLN A 866 -39.03 0.35 -6.32
N ALA A 867 -38.19 0.22 -5.30
CA ALA A 867 -38.24 1.00 -4.08
C ALA A 867 -37.30 2.21 -4.10
N ILE A 868 -36.72 2.53 -5.25
CA ILE A 868 -35.81 3.65 -5.45
C ILE A 868 -36.39 4.51 -6.57
N THR A 869 -36.55 5.80 -6.32
CA THR A 869 -36.81 6.79 -7.38
C THR A 869 -35.49 7.39 -7.85
N PHE A 870 -35.41 7.77 -9.12
CA PHE A 870 -34.21 8.39 -9.70
C PHE A 870 -34.60 9.70 -10.34
N ASP A 871 -34.11 10.80 -9.79
CA ASP A 871 -34.49 12.14 -10.22
C ASP A 871 -33.97 12.43 -11.65
N PRO A 872 -34.80 12.93 -12.58
CA PRO A 872 -34.41 13.09 -13.97
C PRO A 872 -33.45 14.25 -14.23
N GLU A 873 -33.32 15.21 -13.31
CA GLU A 873 -32.51 16.42 -13.50
C GLU A 873 -31.17 16.32 -12.75
N THR A 874 -31.24 15.91 -11.49
CA THR A 874 -30.08 15.78 -10.59
C THR A 874 -29.46 14.38 -10.66
N HIS A 875 -30.19 13.39 -11.18
CA HIS A 875 -29.76 11.99 -11.19
C HIS A 875 -29.45 11.46 -9.79
N PHE A 876 -30.11 11.97 -8.75
CA PHE A 876 -30.00 11.42 -7.40
C PHE A 876 -31.00 10.27 -7.18
N PRO A 877 -30.52 9.13 -6.64
CA PRO A 877 -31.41 8.05 -6.20
C PRO A 877 -31.96 8.31 -4.80
N VAL A 878 -33.27 8.14 -4.61
CA VAL A 878 -33.95 8.29 -3.31
C VAL A 878 -34.61 6.98 -2.92
N ILE A 879 -34.34 6.51 -1.71
CA ILE A 879 -34.95 5.30 -1.16
C ILE A 879 -36.36 5.62 -0.65
N THR A 880 -37.35 4.81 -1.03
CA THR A 880 -38.74 4.90 -0.57
C THR A 880 -39.02 3.92 0.57
N ASP A 881 -40.13 4.12 1.30
CA ASP A 881 -40.58 3.22 2.39
C ASP A 881 -40.88 1.79 1.94
N SER A 882 -41.03 1.57 0.63
CA SER A 882 -41.16 0.25 0.01
C SER A 882 -39.88 -0.59 0.05
N CYS A 883 -38.76 -0.03 0.51
CA CYS A 883 -37.51 -0.75 0.67
C CYS A 883 -37.69 -1.94 1.62
N THR A 884 -37.12 -3.09 1.26
CA THR A 884 -37.21 -4.34 2.03
C THR A 884 -35.90 -4.73 2.69
N GLY A 885 -34.84 -3.93 2.56
CA GLY A 885 -33.53 -4.26 3.14
C GLY A 885 -32.75 -5.35 2.40
N CYS A 886 -33.13 -5.73 1.16
CA CYS A 886 -32.48 -6.82 0.43
C CYS A 886 -30.99 -6.59 0.10
N THR A 887 -30.46 -5.38 0.32
CA THR A 887 -29.03 -5.02 0.21
C THR A 887 -28.45 -5.01 -1.21
N LEU A 888 -29.17 -5.47 -2.24
CA LEU A 888 -28.65 -5.50 -3.62
C LEU A 888 -28.14 -4.14 -4.13
N CYS A 889 -28.81 -3.04 -3.80
CA CYS A 889 -28.39 -1.70 -4.19
C CYS A 889 -27.01 -1.32 -3.65
N LEU A 890 -26.72 -1.67 -2.38
CA LEU A 890 -25.41 -1.50 -1.77
C LEU A 890 -24.37 -2.37 -2.47
N SER A 891 -24.70 -3.64 -2.74
CA SER A 891 -23.78 -4.61 -3.35
C SER A 891 -23.31 -4.24 -4.77
N VAL A 892 -24.06 -3.40 -5.49
CA VAL A 892 -23.72 -2.95 -6.86
C VAL A 892 -23.20 -1.52 -6.92
N CYS A 893 -23.18 -0.80 -5.80
CA CYS A 893 -22.74 0.59 -5.75
C CYS A 893 -21.22 0.66 -6.02
N PRO A 894 -20.76 1.50 -6.96
CA PRO A 894 -19.33 1.59 -7.27
C PRO A 894 -18.52 2.39 -6.24
N ILE A 895 -19.19 3.05 -5.28
CA ILE A 895 -18.57 3.86 -4.24
C ILE A 895 -18.76 3.15 -2.90
N ILE A 896 -17.66 2.73 -2.29
CA ILE A 896 -17.63 2.09 -0.98
C ILE A 896 -18.35 2.99 0.04
N ASP A 897 -19.22 2.40 0.85
CA ASP A 897 -20.00 3.04 1.93
C ASP A 897 -20.90 4.22 1.52
N CYS A 898 -21.06 4.51 0.23
CA CYS A 898 -22.06 5.47 -0.26
C CYS A 898 -23.48 5.02 0.07
N ILE A 899 -23.73 3.71 0.09
CA ILE A 899 -25.00 3.14 0.56
C ILE A 899 -24.71 2.35 1.83
N LYS A 900 -25.50 2.57 2.87
CA LYS A 900 -25.43 1.84 4.14
C LYS A 900 -26.76 1.16 4.44
N MET A 901 -26.73 0.07 5.19
CA MET A 901 -27.93 -0.56 5.74
C MET A 901 -28.16 -0.02 7.14
N VAL A 902 -29.32 0.54 7.40
CA VAL A 902 -29.71 1.11 8.70
C VAL A 902 -30.96 0.40 9.22
N THR A 903 -31.13 0.34 10.53
CA THR A 903 -32.32 -0.27 11.15
C THR A 903 -33.59 0.36 10.60
N ARG A 904 -34.56 -0.49 10.23
CA ARG A 904 -35.84 -0.02 9.73
C ARG A 904 -36.59 0.72 10.85
N PRO A 905 -37.02 1.97 10.65
CA PRO A 905 -37.73 2.73 11.69
C PRO A 905 -39.19 2.31 11.84
N THR A 906 -39.75 1.57 10.88
CA THR A 906 -41.14 1.11 10.86
C THR A 906 -41.23 -0.41 10.92
N ALA A 907 -42.35 -0.96 11.42
CA ALA A 907 -42.57 -2.40 11.39
C ALA A 907 -42.53 -2.93 9.95
N TYR A 908 -41.84 -4.05 9.73
CA TYR A 908 -41.78 -4.67 8.41
C TYR A 908 -43.03 -5.53 8.15
N VAL A 909 -43.71 -5.23 7.04
CA VAL A 909 -44.83 -6.04 6.57
C VAL A 909 -44.44 -6.66 5.23
N PRO A 910 -44.23 -7.99 5.16
CA PRO A 910 -43.88 -8.65 3.92
C PRO A 910 -44.97 -8.46 2.85
N LYS A 911 -44.56 -8.05 1.64
CA LYS A 911 -45.47 -7.89 0.50
C LYS A 911 -45.90 -9.27 -0.01
N ARG A 912 -47.15 -9.67 0.27
CA ARG A 912 -47.72 -10.98 -0.13
C ARG A 912 -48.38 -10.99 -1.52
N GLY A 913 -48.47 -9.84 -2.19
CA GLY A 913 -49.13 -9.69 -3.50
C GLY A 913 -50.66 -9.68 -3.41
N LEU A 914 -51.25 -10.66 -2.71
CA LEU A 914 -52.68 -10.75 -2.41
C LEU A 914 -52.92 -10.80 -0.89
N PRO A 915 -54.10 -10.40 -0.40
CA PRO A 915 -54.48 -10.62 0.99
C PRO A 915 -54.39 -12.10 1.35
N GLN A 916 -53.82 -12.42 2.50
CA GLN A 916 -53.76 -13.79 2.98
C GLN A 916 -55.20 -14.24 3.28
N ALA A 917 -55.64 -15.36 2.69
CA ALA A 917 -56.95 -15.92 2.96
C ALA A 917 -57.06 -16.16 4.48
N VAL A 918 -58.03 -15.51 5.10
CA VAL A 918 -58.41 -15.81 6.48
C VAL A 918 -59.07 -17.19 6.40
N ASN A 919 -58.35 -18.26 6.71
CA ASN A 919 -59.01 -19.52 7.00
C ASN A 919 -59.94 -19.25 8.19
N PRO A 920 -61.27 -19.43 8.06
CA PRO A 920 -62.14 -19.45 9.22
C PRO A 920 -61.59 -20.54 10.14
N VAL A 921 -61.38 -20.19 11.40
CA VAL A 921 -61.00 -21.11 12.46
C VAL A 921 -61.95 -22.31 12.43
N CYS A 922 -61.40 -23.52 12.26
CA CYS A 922 -62.04 -24.77 12.67
C CYS A 922 -61.25 -25.32 13.84
#